data_AF-A0A9W7HI80-F1
#
_entry.id   AF-A0A9W7HI80-F1
#
_cell.length_a   1.000
_cell.length_b   1.000
_cell.length_c   1.000
_cell.angle_alpha   90.00
_cell.angle_beta   90.00
_cell.angle_gamma   90.00
#
_symmetry.space_group_name_H-M   'P 1'
#
loop_
_entity.id
_entity.type
_entity.pdbx_description
1 polymer ?
#
loop_
_entity_poly.entity_id
_entity_poly.type
_entity_poly.pdbx_seq_one_letter_code
_entity_poly.pdbx_strand_id
1 'polypeptide(L)'
;MEKGEAFEWAEAQNLAISVDLVALTKQQLLFLAEVDRSRTLYDDGPVLDRAIYRYKYCWLPLLAKHTESVISEGPLVVPLDCEWIWHCHRLNPVRYKADCEELFGRILDNQNVISSIRTTCRKQTEEIWEGMYPCEPYELNMSIPLLENVQNFVQTSKSTEYDLVSAVKRQSPFFYQVSRSHMNDDVFLEGALARYKGFLHLIKRNWEKSQSCFCVPTYDIDLIWHTHQLQSVSYCKDVMTAMGKILEHDDTDSDRTKGMKLDNGFLRTTKQWEDMFGSRYWRAGAMYRGNAPSPLGLDLSQLDNLKENKMATSNENQDMFPVHRKMVMEIMIEIVGVKDLPQGLKGSLFVTVSKKQPDTFLNSKTNLSILSATSEKQAIVFLCEPKGDLVFELISYTPAKTLGTASISLNDLVNSVSELYEDKWLDLVSNLTLADSKPISLRVTFSFIPPSPAPYMLHMVQTPPFPVIPGKFQHFKCCYFFDEAGNDIIRLHMREAGDNYQSRKQVIGLTSCGETHVLAESAGKGWFLNNSRWWFHVHQNLYEDDHAFGIKGNRKVVTFRGRKLGYEINSSKNQKNEEHFVTAVEFSTDHPYGKAVALINFKSGIIQISEEESLVLPMIICSFLLSQSSSNCVKSCKNEEKSANRLSTAAEGALCGVCVDEKGGGEAITVGIKDFPDHEDLVKSSHCAGCSAGCGASCGGSCGGGSCGGHCFGGDAM
;
A
#
# COMPACT_ATOMS: atom_id res chain seq x y z
N MET A 1 -26.83 18.41 -2.46
CA MET A 1 -27.75 17.34 -2.05
C MET A 1 -29.19 17.80 -2.27
N GLU A 2 -29.98 17.06 -3.04
CA GLU A 2 -31.43 17.26 -3.19
C GLU A 2 -32.17 16.75 -1.93
N LYS A 3 -33.44 17.15 -1.76
CA LYS A 3 -34.22 16.77 -0.56
C LYS A 3 -34.43 15.26 -0.41
N GLY A 4 -34.45 14.51 -1.51
CA GLY A 4 -34.56 13.04 -1.49
C GLY A 4 -33.25 12.36 -1.07
N GLU A 5 -32.13 12.80 -1.63
CA GLU A 5 -30.79 12.29 -1.31
C GLU A 5 -30.46 12.42 0.20
N ALA A 6 -30.77 13.59 0.77
CA ALA A 6 -30.57 13.86 2.19
C ALA A 6 -31.47 13.01 3.10
N PHE A 7 -32.68 12.66 2.63
CA PHE A 7 -33.60 11.80 3.35
C PHE A 7 -33.11 10.35 3.35
N GLU A 8 -32.69 9.80 2.21
CA GLU A 8 -32.14 8.43 2.12
C GLU A 8 -30.86 8.27 2.97
N TRP A 9 -29.98 9.28 2.98
CA TRP A 9 -28.81 9.27 3.87
C TRP A 9 -29.20 9.28 5.36
N ALA A 10 -30.14 10.12 5.76
CA ALA A 10 -30.63 10.17 7.14
C ALA A 10 -31.35 8.86 7.55
N GLU A 11 -32.11 8.24 6.64
CA GLU A 11 -32.73 6.92 6.88
C GLU A 11 -31.67 5.84 7.10
N ALA A 12 -30.60 5.84 6.29
CA ALA A 12 -29.48 4.93 6.47
C ALA A 12 -28.80 5.09 7.85
N GLN A 13 -28.60 6.32 8.33
CA GLN A 13 -27.94 6.55 9.62
C GLN A 13 -28.76 6.07 10.84
N ASN A 14 -30.09 5.96 10.70
CA ASN A 14 -30.98 5.39 11.71
C ASN A 14 -30.82 3.87 11.91
N LEU A 15 -30.01 3.19 11.07
CA LEU A 15 -29.68 1.79 11.27
C LEU A 15 -28.96 1.60 12.61
N ALA A 16 -29.63 0.92 13.53
CA ALA A 16 -29.11 0.59 14.85
C ALA A 16 -28.11 -0.56 14.75
N ILE A 17 -26.87 -0.29 15.16
CA ILE A 17 -25.83 -1.30 15.39
C ILE A 17 -25.72 -1.48 16.91
N SER A 18 -25.68 -2.73 17.37
CA SER A 18 -25.74 -3.09 18.79
C SER A 18 -24.37 -3.12 19.49
N VAL A 19 -23.29 -2.90 18.74
CA VAL A 19 -21.89 -2.95 19.18
C VAL A 19 -21.12 -1.71 18.73
N ASP A 20 -20.07 -1.34 19.47
CA ASP A 20 -19.14 -0.27 19.08
C ASP A 20 -18.17 -0.79 18.00
N LEU A 21 -18.55 -0.61 16.73
CA LEU A 21 -17.74 -1.04 15.60
C LEU A 21 -16.43 -0.25 15.49
N VAL A 22 -16.37 1.03 15.85
CA VAL A 22 -15.13 1.83 15.74
C VAL A 22 -14.07 1.26 16.70
N ALA A 23 -14.43 1.03 17.96
CA ALA A 23 -13.51 0.42 18.93
C ALA A 23 -13.11 -1.01 18.52
N LEU A 24 -14.05 -1.82 18.02
CA LEU A 24 -13.78 -3.18 17.56
C LEU A 24 -12.89 -3.22 16.31
N THR A 25 -13.05 -2.29 15.36
CA THR A 25 -12.22 -2.20 14.15
C THR A 25 -10.76 -1.92 14.51
N LYS A 26 -10.51 -1.04 15.49
CA LYS A 26 -9.15 -0.82 16.01
C LYS A 26 -8.54 -2.10 16.58
N GLN A 27 -9.31 -2.94 17.26
CA GLN A 27 -8.85 -4.26 17.71
C GLN A 27 -8.59 -5.22 16.55
N GLN A 28 -9.46 -5.23 15.52
CA GLN A 28 -9.26 -6.04 14.32
C GLN A 28 -7.98 -5.66 13.57
N LEU A 29 -7.67 -4.36 13.44
CA LEU A 29 -6.42 -3.90 12.80
C LEU A 29 -5.17 -4.37 13.55
N LEU A 30 -5.20 -4.36 14.89
CA LEU A 30 -4.11 -4.90 15.72
C LEU A 30 -3.98 -6.42 15.57
N PHE A 31 -5.10 -7.15 15.53
CA PHE A 31 -5.11 -8.59 15.29
C PHE A 31 -4.56 -8.96 13.90
N LEU A 32 -5.04 -8.30 12.84
CA LEU A 32 -4.55 -8.52 11.47
C LEU A 32 -3.05 -8.20 11.34
N ALA A 33 -2.55 -7.20 12.06
CA ALA A 33 -1.11 -6.90 12.11
C ALA A 33 -0.31 -8.00 12.82
N GLU A 34 -0.87 -8.70 13.80
CA GLU A 34 -0.23 -9.85 14.46
C GLU A 34 -0.21 -11.09 13.56
N VAL A 35 -1.30 -11.36 12.83
CA VAL A 35 -1.33 -12.43 11.82
C VAL A 35 -0.33 -12.15 10.69
N ASP A 36 -0.19 -10.90 10.24
CA ASP A 36 0.78 -10.52 9.19
C ASP A 36 2.26 -10.65 9.63
N ARG A 37 2.54 -10.72 10.94
CA ARG A 37 3.85 -11.11 11.48
C ARG A 37 4.09 -12.61 11.40
N SER A 38 3.03 -13.40 11.25
CA SER A 38 3.02 -14.87 11.24
C SER A 38 2.54 -15.42 9.89
N ARG A 39 3.11 -14.95 8.76
CA ARG A 39 2.67 -15.29 7.40
C ARG A 39 2.74 -16.78 7.05
N THR A 40 3.40 -17.61 7.86
CA THR A 40 3.29 -19.07 7.79
C THR A 40 1.85 -19.58 8.00
N LEU A 41 0.94 -18.74 8.49
CA LEU A 41 -0.51 -18.98 8.57
C LEU A 41 -1.30 -18.54 7.31
N TYR A 42 -0.65 -17.90 6.33
CA TYR A 42 -1.25 -17.55 5.03
C TYR A 42 -0.99 -18.60 3.95
N ASP A 43 0.16 -19.28 4.04
CA ASP A 43 0.65 -20.19 3.00
C ASP A 43 0.03 -21.60 3.13
N ASP A 44 -0.25 -22.23 1.98
CA ASP A 44 -0.62 -23.64 1.92
C ASP A 44 0.50 -24.52 2.48
N GLY A 45 0.19 -25.32 3.50
CA GLY A 45 1.10 -26.32 4.01
C GLY A 45 0.90 -26.71 5.48
N PRO A 46 1.85 -27.45 6.06
CA PRO A 46 1.67 -28.13 7.34
C PRO A 46 1.32 -27.24 8.54
N VAL A 47 1.70 -25.95 8.49
CA VAL A 47 1.39 -24.97 9.54
C VAL A 47 -0.10 -24.61 9.49
N LEU A 48 -0.61 -24.26 8.31
CA LEU A 48 -2.02 -23.95 8.06
C LEU A 48 -2.91 -25.19 8.28
N ASP A 49 -2.49 -26.36 7.80
CA ASP A 49 -3.19 -27.63 8.02
C ASP A 49 -3.38 -27.91 9.52
N ARG A 50 -2.33 -27.69 10.32
CA ARG A 50 -2.39 -27.86 11.78
C ARG A 50 -3.26 -26.80 12.44
N ALA A 51 -3.18 -25.53 12.02
CA ALA A 51 -4.05 -24.47 12.52
C ALA A 51 -5.54 -24.80 12.29
N ILE A 52 -5.88 -25.30 11.09
CA ILE A 52 -7.23 -25.74 10.74
C ILE A 52 -7.66 -26.95 11.60
N TYR A 53 -6.78 -27.92 11.80
CA TYR A 53 -7.03 -29.05 12.71
C TYR A 53 -7.32 -28.56 14.15
N ARG A 54 -6.46 -27.72 14.72
CA ARG A 54 -6.61 -27.18 16.09
C ARG A 54 -7.87 -26.35 16.22
N TYR A 55 -8.21 -25.56 15.22
CA TYR A 55 -9.48 -24.83 15.17
C TYR A 55 -10.70 -25.77 15.20
N LYS A 56 -10.76 -26.76 14.30
CA LYS A 56 -11.91 -27.67 14.14
C LYS A 56 -12.12 -28.57 15.36
N TYR A 57 -11.06 -29.14 15.92
CA TYR A 57 -11.15 -30.23 16.89
C TYR A 57 -10.74 -29.87 18.33
N CYS A 58 -10.08 -28.72 18.53
CA CYS A 58 -9.74 -28.22 19.87
C CYS A 58 -10.50 -26.92 20.20
N TRP A 59 -10.36 -25.86 19.39
CA TRP A 59 -10.93 -24.56 19.73
C TRP A 59 -12.46 -24.52 19.68
N LEU A 60 -13.09 -24.96 18.57
CA LEU A 60 -14.55 -24.93 18.45
C LEU A 60 -15.27 -25.75 19.55
N PRO A 61 -14.87 -27.00 19.87
CA PRO A 61 -15.49 -27.76 20.95
C PRO A 61 -15.28 -27.12 22.34
N LEU A 62 -14.10 -26.53 22.59
CA LEU A 62 -13.82 -25.80 23.83
C LEU A 62 -14.74 -24.58 23.98
N LEU A 63 -14.88 -23.78 22.92
CA LEU A 63 -15.76 -22.61 22.88
C LEU A 63 -17.24 -23.00 23.05
N ALA A 64 -17.67 -24.09 22.40
CA ALA A 64 -19.03 -24.62 22.55
C ALA A 64 -19.34 -25.02 24.00
N LYS A 65 -18.39 -25.68 24.67
CA LYS A 65 -18.49 -26.09 26.08
C LYS A 65 -18.54 -24.89 27.03
N HIS A 66 -17.70 -23.88 26.82
CA HIS A 66 -17.70 -22.63 27.61
C HIS A 66 -18.98 -21.81 27.43
N THR A 67 -19.54 -21.81 26.21
CA THR A 67 -20.80 -21.14 25.89
C THR A 67 -22.01 -21.81 26.57
N GLU A 68 -21.98 -23.14 26.76
CA GLU A 68 -23.03 -23.89 27.46
C GLU A 68 -22.93 -23.80 28.98
N SER A 69 -21.71 -23.92 29.49
CA SER A 69 -21.38 -23.90 30.90
C SER A 69 -20.08 -23.12 31.07
N VAL A 70 -20.10 -22.02 31.81
CA VAL A 70 -18.90 -21.18 32.01
C VAL A 70 -17.83 -22.01 32.73
N ILE A 71 -16.81 -22.46 32.00
CA ILE A 71 -15.73 -23.35 32.48
C ILE A 71 -14.51 -22.59 33.02
N SER A 72 -14.51 -21.25 32.91
CA SER A 72 -13.43 -20.36 33.33
C SER A 72 -14.00 -19.19 34.12
N GLU A 73 -13.36 -18.83 35.23
CA GLU A 73 -13.72 -17.64 36.03
C GLU A 73 -13.44 -16.33 35.28
N GLY A 74 -12.47 -16.34 34.35
CA GLY A 74 -12.14 -15.22 33.46
C GLY A 74 -12.47 -15.50 31.99
N PRO A 75 -12.22 -14.54 31.08
CA PRO A 75 -12.40 -14.74 29.65
C PRO A 75 -11.43 -15.79 29.10
N LEU A 76 -11.88 -16.56 28.12
CA LEU A 76 -10.99 -17.44 27.37
C LEU A 76 -10.08 -16.62 26.45
N VAL A 77 -8.82 -17.02 26.35
CA VAL A 77 -7.88 -16.49 25.35
C VAL A 77 -7.76 -17.51 24.23
N VAL A 78 -7.95 -17.06 22.99
CA VAL A 78 -7.82 -17.93 21.81
C VAL A 78 -6.35 -18.00 21.36
N PRO A 79 -5.81 -19.19 20.98
CA PRO A 79 -4.52 -19.28 20.30
C PRO A 79 -4.52 -18.52 18.96
N LEU A 80 -3.43 -17.82 18.62
CA LEU A 80 -3.36 -16.93 17.44
C LEU A 80 -3.78 -17.62 16.12
N ASP A 81 -3.32 -18.85 15.91
CA ASP A 81 -3.63 -19.65 14.72
C ASP A 81 -5.09 -20.08 14.68
N CYS A 82 -5.65 -20.51 15.83
CA CYS A 82 -7.07 -20.82 15.96
C CYS A 82 -7.95 -19.57 15.77
N GLU A 83 -7.49 -18.41 16.24
CA GLU A 83 -8.18 -17.13 16.04
C GLU A 83 -8.21 -16.73 14.57
N TRP A 84 -7.13 -16.95 13.84
CA TRP A 84 -7.05 -16.67 12.41
C TRP A 84 -8.02 -17.54 11.60
N ILE A 85 -8.05 -18.85 11.83
CA ILE A 85 -9.02 -19.72 11.13
C ILE A 85 -10.47 -19.37 11.55
N TRP A 86 -10.70 -19.00 12.81
CA TRP A 86 -12.00 -18.54 13.28
C TRP A 86 -12.42 -17.19 12.68
N HIS A 87 -11.48 -16.29 12.42
CA HIS A 87 -11.68 -15.04 11.70
C HIS A 87 -12.15 -15.32 10.28
N CYS A 88 -11.37 -16.07 9.49
CA CYS A 88 -11.69 -16.42 8.11
C CYS A 88 -13.01 -17.19 7.97
N HIS A 89 -13.39 -18.01 8.95
CA HIS A 89 -14.69 -18.70 8.94
C HIS A 89 -15.85 -17.72 9.17
N ARG A 90 -15.75 -16.82 10.17
CA ARG A 90 -16.83 -15.86 10.49
C ARG A 90 -17.11 -14.85 9.38
N LEU A 91 -16.12 -14.54 8.53
CA LEU A 91 -16.33 -13.68 7.36
C LEU A 91 -17.28 -14.30 6.30
N ASN A 92 -17.59 -15.59 6.39
CA ASN A 92 -18.78 -16.17 5.76
C ASN A 92 -19.89 -16.39 6.82
N PRO A 93 -20.67 -15.36 7.18
CA PRO A 93 -21.57 -15.39 8.34
C PRO A 93 -22.72 -16.40 8.17
N VAL A 94 -23.18 -16.66 6.94
CA VAL A 94 -24.24 -17.65 6.66
C VAL A 94 -23.70 -19.07 6.83
N ARG A 95 -22.52 -19.39 6.29
CA ARG A 95 -21.89 -20.70 6.50
C ARG A 95 -21.53 -20.91 7.97
N TYR A 96 -20.90 -19.91 8.61
CA TYR A 96 -20.50 -20.00 10.01
C TYR A 96 -21.70 -20.24 10.95
N LYS A 97 -22.81 -19.53 10.73
CA LYS A 97 -24.07 -19.76 11.45
C LYS A 97 -24.55 -21.20 11.27
N ALA A 98 -24.64 -21.67 10.02
CA ALA A 98 -25.12 -23.01 9.71
C ALA A 98 -24.23 -24.11 10.33
N ASP A 99 -22.90 -23.97 10.24
CA ASP A 99 -21.95 -24.89 10.88
C ASP A 99 -22.10 -24.93 12.40
N CYS A 100 -22.25 -23.78 13.06
CA CYS A 100 -22.39 -23.74 14.52
C CYS A 100 -23.74 -24.32 14.98
N GLU A 101 -24.82 -24.06 14.24
CA GLU A 101 -26.13 -24.64 14.49
C GLU A 101 -26.14 -26.17 14.25
N GLU A 102 -25.47 -26.66 13.20
CA GLU A 102 -25.38 -28.08 12.87
C GLU A 102 -24.50 -28.89 13.83
N LEU A 103 -23.36 -28.31 14.27
CA LEU A 103 -22.36 -29.00 15.10
C LEU A 103 -22.61 -28.82 16.61
N PHE A 104 -23.15 -27.68 17.03
CA PHE A 104 -23.26 -27.29 18.44
C PHE A 104 -24.65 -26.78 18.85
N GLY A 105 -25.63 -26.74 17.94
CA GLY A 105 -27.02 -26.35 18.22
C GLY A 105 -27.24 -24.84 18.46
N ARG A 106 -26.22 -24.00 18.27
CA ARG A 106 -26.25 -22.54 18.49
C ARG A 106 -25.07 -21.86 17.81
N ILE A 107 -25.23 -20.59 17.45
CA ILE A 107 -24.10 -19.74 17.02
C ILE A 107 -23.12 -19.61 18.18
N LEU A 108 -21.83 -19.86 17.92
CA LEU A 108 -20.75 -19.55 18.86
C LEU A 108 -20.27 -18.12 18.60
N ASP A 109 -20.06 -17.34 19.67
CA ASP A 109 -19.65 -15.95 19.58
C ASP A 109 -18.45 -15.65 20.49
N ASN A 110 -17.95 -14.42 20.43
CA ASN A 110 -16.85 -13.96 21.28
C ASN A 110 -17.26 -13.55 22.71
N GLN A 111 -18.44 -13.95 23.18
CA GLN A 111 -18.92 -13.65 24.53
C GLN A 111 -17.96 -14.26 25.57
N ASN A 112 -17.35 -13.40 26.40
CA ASN A 112 -16.30 -13.79 27.35
C ASN A 112 -15.09 -14.51 26.69
N VAL A 113 -14.74 -14.09 25.47
CA VAL A 113 -13.50 -14.48 24.76
C VAL A 113 -12.71 -13.22 24.43
N ILE A 114 -11.40 -13.25 24.62
CA ILE A 114 -10.48 -12.18 24.22
C ILE A 114 -9.45 -12.68 23.20
N SER A 115 -9.07 -11.76 22.31
CA SER A 115 -8.09 -11.99 21.25
C SER A 115 -6.71 -12.36 21.81
N SER A 116 -5.97 -13.20 21.06
CA SER A 116 -4.59 -13.60 21.33
C SER A 116 -3.64 -12.43 21.63
N ILE A 117 -3.89 -11.25 21.04
CA ILE A 117 -3.10 -10.03 21.25
C ILE A 117 -3.22 -9.45 22.68
N ARG A 118 -4.21 -9.89 23.47
CA ARG A 118 -4.41 -9.42 24.85
C ARG A 118 -3.78 -10.39 25.84
N THR A 119 -2.66 -9.98 26.44
CA THR A 119 -1.81 -10.82 27.31
C THR A 119 -2.39 -11.12 28.71
N THR A 120 -3.51 -10.51 29.07
CA THR A 120 -4.23 -10.78 30.33
C THR A 120 -4.95 -12.13 30.33
N CYS A 121 -5.06 -12.79 31.48
CA CYS A 121 -5.89 -14.00 31.72
C CYS A 121 -5.52 -15.30 30.96
N ARG A 122 -4.55 -15.28 30.04
CA ARG A 122 -4.13 -16.42 29.21
C ARG A 122 -3.91 -17.75 29.95
N LYS A 123 -3.26 -17.74 31.12
CA LYS A 123 -2.91 -18.95 31.89
C LYS A 123 -4.09 -19.88 32.19
N GLN A 124 -5.27 -19.32 32.52
CA GLN A 124 -6.46 -20.13 32.79
C GLN A 124 -6.91 -20.91 31.55
N THR A 125 -6.74 -20.34 30.36
CA THR A 125 -7.09 -21.05 29.11
C THR A 125 -6.03 -22.08 28.73
N GLU A 126 -4.75 -21.82 29.03
CA GLU A 126 -3.67 -22.80 28.89
C GLU A 126 -3.93 -24.04 29.77
N GLU A 127 -4.25 -23.85 31.05
CA GLU A 127 -4.57 -24.95 32.00
C GLU A 127 -5.80 -25.77 31.55
N ILE A 128 -6.87 -25.11 31.08
CA ILE A 128 -8.06 -25.79 30.53
C ILE A 128 -7.72 -26.55 29.24
N TRP A 129 -6.90 -25.95 28.36
CA TRP A 129 -6.48 -26.56 27.10
C TRP A 129 -5.62 -27.79 27.34
N GLU A 130 -4.61 -27.73 28.21
CA GLU A 130 -3.75 -28.86 28.58
C GLU A 130 -4.57 -30.01 29.20
N GLY A 131 -5.58 -29.69 30.01
CA GLY A 131 -6.49 -30.67 30.60
C GLY A 131 -7.43 -31.35 29.59
N MET A 132 -7.85 -30.66 28.52
CA MET A 132 -8.72 -31.23 27.47
C MET A 132 -7.95 -31.86 26.31
N TYR A 133 -6.75 -31.36 26.00
CA TYR A 133 -5.97 -31.70 24.80
C TYR A 133 -4.49 -32.00 25.16
N PRO A 134 -4.19 -32.97 26.04
CA PRO A 134 -2.84 -33.18 26.57
C PRO A 134 -1.77 -33.58 25.53
N CYS A 135 -2.17 -33.92 24.30
CA CYS A 135 -1.28 -34.23 23.19
C CYS A 135 -1.07 -33.07 22.20
N GLU A 136 -1.77 -31.94 22.38
CA GLU A 136 -1.66 -30.76 21.51
C GLU A 136 -1.38 -29.53 22.39
N PRO A 137 -0.20 -28.90 22.31
CA PRO A 137 0.13 -27.72 23.13
C PRO A 137 -0.83 -26.55 22.86
N TYR A 138 -0.96 -25.62 23.81
CA TYR A 138 -1.73 -24.37 23.61
C TYR A 138 -1.09 -23.44 22.57
N GLU A 139 0.24 -23.42 22.46
CA GLU A 139 0.95 -22.73 21.37
C GLU A 139 1.23 -23.65 20.19
N LEU A 140 1.10 -23.12 18.97
CA LEU A 140 1.34 -23.88 17.74
C LEU A 140 2.82 -24.30 17.64
N ASN A 141 3.12 -25.58 17.84
CA ASN A 141 4.49 -26.10 17.78
C ASN A 141 4.63 -27.26 16.78
N MET A 142 5.19 -26.95 15.61
CA MET A 142 5.44 -27.92 14.54
C MET A 142 6.49 -29.00 14.88
N SER A 143 7.24 -28.84 15.97
CA SER A 143 8.25 -29.82 16.41
C SER A 143 7.63 -31.08 17.04
N ILE A 144 6.34 -31.04 17.40
CA ILE A 144 5.62 -32.13 18.06
C ILE A 144 4.73 -32.83 17.01
N PRO A 145 5.02 -34.07 16.60
CA PRO A 145 4.21 -34.76 15.58
C PRO A 145 2.75 -34.96 16.00
N LEU A 146 1.84 -34.95 15.03
CA LEU A 146 0.42 -35.23 15.24
C LEU A 146 0.23 -36.74 15.37
N LEU A 147 -0.13 -37.22 16.56
CA LEU A 147 -0.16 -38.65 16.92
C LEU A 147 -1.20 -39.44 16.10
N GLU A 148 -0.89 -40.68 15.69
CA GLU A 148 -1.78 -41.53 14.87
C GLU A 148 -3.19 -41.71 15.48
N ASN A 149 -3.28 -41.85 16.80
CA ASN A 149 -4.58 -41.98 17.51
C ASN A 149 -5.46 -40.73 17.34
N VAL A 150 -4.86 -39.55 17.21
CA VAL A 150 -5.57 -38.29 16.96
C VAL A 150 -6.07 -38.24 15.52
N GLN A 151 -5.29 -38.73 14.56
CA GLN A 151 -5.70 -38.81 13.14
C GLN A 151 -6.95 -39.72 12.97
N ASN A 152 -7.03 -40.82 13.71
CA ASN A 152 -8.20 -41.70 13.70
C ASN A 152 -9.45 -41.05 14.34
N PHE A 153 -9.27 -40.22 15.37
CA PHE A 153 -10.36 -39.43 15.98
C PHE A 153 -10.88 -38.34 15.02
N VAL A 154 -9.98 -37.68 14.28
CA VAL A 154 -10.33 -36.71 13.23
C VAL A 154 -11.22 -37.33 12.15
N GLN A 155 -10.85 -38.51 11.64
CA GLN A 155 -11.60 -39.20 10.58
C GLN A 155 -13.04 -39.60 10.99
N THR A 156 -13.33 -39.67 12.29
CA THR A 156 -14.64 -40.09 12.81
C THR A 156 -15.45 -38.94 13.41
N SER A 157 -14.86 -37.76 13.57
CA SER A 157 -15.48 -36.58 14.17
C SER A 157 -16.10 -35.66 13.12
N LYS A 158 -17.38 -35.32 13.29
CA LYS A 158 -18.07 -34.37 12.41
C LYS A 158 -17.47 -32.97 12.60
N SER A 159 -17.19 -32.28 11.50
CA SER A 159 -16.69 -30.90 11.49
C SER A 159 -17.18 -30.14 10.25
N THR A 160 -16.89 -28.84 10.16
CA THR A 160 -17.27 -28.03 8.99
C THR A 160 -16.63 -28.55 7.70
N GLU A 161 -17.42 -28.65 6.64
CA GLU A 161 -16.98 -28.93 5.26
C GLU A 161 -16.51 -27.67 4.52
N TYR A 162 -16.58 -26.48 5.15
CA TYR A 162 -16.15 -25.24 4.53
C TYR A 162 -14.65 -25.25 4.23
N ASP A 163 -14.28 -24.81 3.03
CA ASP A 163 -12.90 -24.71 2.58
C ASP A 163 -12.19 -23.52 3.24
N LEU A 164 -11.70 -23.80 4.45
CA LEU A 164 -10.93 -22.88 5.28
C LEU A 164 -9.57 -22.51 4.65
N VAL A 165 -8.99 -23.36 3.79
CA VAL A 165 -7.73 -23.05 3.08
C VAL A 165 -8.00 -21.95 2.05
N SER A 166 -9.03 -22.13 1.22
CA SER A 166 -9.46 -21.09 0.29
C SER A 166 -9.98 -19.84 1.01
N ALA A 167 -10.60 -19.97 2.19
CA ALA A 167 -11.00 -18.80 2.99
C ALA A 167 -9.79 -17.99 3.49
N VAL A 168 -8.75 -18.66 3.99
CA VAL A 168 -7.49 -18.00 4.39
C VAL A 168 -6.87 -17.26 3.21
N LYS A 169 -6.69 -17.91 2.05
CA LYS A 169 -6.09 -17.31 0.85
C LYS A 169 -6.72 -15.98 0.42
N ARG A 170 -8.06 -15.89 0.48
CA ARG A 170 -8.81 -14.69 0.08
C ARG A 170 -8.61 -13.53 1.06
N GLN A 171 -8.34 -13.86 2.33
CA GLN A 171 -8.18 -12.89 3.41
C GLN A 171 -6.71 -12.49 3.68
N SER A 172 -5.72 -13.33 3.33
CA SER A 172 -4.29 -13.00 3.41
C SER A 172 -3.88 -11.63 2.82
N PRO A 173 -4.37 -11.19 1.64
CA PRO A 173 -4.02 -9.87 1.10
C PRO A 173 -4.78 -8.69 1.76
N PHE A 174 -5.81 -8.95 2.59
CA PHE A 174 -6.70 -7.91 3.10
C PHE A 174 -5.99 -6.91 4.00
N PHE A 175 -5.12 -7.38 4.92
CA PHE A 175 -4.36 -6.49 5.81
C PHE A 175 -3.48 -5.51 5.02
N TYR A 176 -2.88 -5.93 3.91
CA TYR A 176 -2.12 -5.00 3.06
C TYR A 176 -3.01 -3.86 2.53
N GLN A 177 -4.31 -4.05 2.34
CA GLN A 177 -5.21 -2.96 1.91
C GLN A 177 -5.49 -1.99 3.07
N VAL A 178 -5.81 -2.52 4.26
CA VAL A 178 -6.25 -1.72 5.43
C VAL A 178 -5.14 -1.28 6.39
N SER A 179 -3.87 -1.53 6.08
CA SER A 179 -2.71 -1.26 6.96
C SER A 179 -2.18 0.18 7.03
N ARG A 180 -2.74 1.15 6.29
CA ARG A 180 -2.27 2.55 6.37
C ARG A 180 -2.69 3.18 7.70
N SER A 181 -1.87 4.09 8.23
CA SER A 181 -2.09 4.76 9.52
C SER A 181 -3.47 5.42 9.64
N HIS A 182 -3.97 6.03 8.56
CA HIS A 182 -5.30 6.66 8.54
C HIS A 182 -6.47 5.70 8.76
N MET A 183 -6.31 4.39 8.53
CA MET A 183 -7.35 3.39 8.80
C MET A 183 -7.59 3.18 10.30
N ASN A 184 -6.70 3.67 11.17
CA ASN A 184 -6.83 3.62 12.63
C ASN A 184 -7.17 5.01 13.23
N ASP A 185 -7.44 6.02 12.40
CA ASP A 185 -7.88 7.34 12.83
C ASP A 185 -9.37 7.33 13.20
N ASP A 186 -9.74 7.98 14.30
CA ASP A 186 -11.12 8.01 14.80
C ASP A 186 -12.09 8.70 13.81
N VAL A 187 -11.70 9.83 13.22
CA VAL A 187 -12.54 10.57 12.27
C VAL A 187 -12.69 9.78 10.96
N PHE A 188 -11.63 9.10 10.53
CA PHE A 188 -11.70 8.23 9.35
C PHE A 188 -12.66 7.06 9.57
N LEU A 189 -12.59 6.39 10.73
CA LEU A 189 -13.41 5.24 11.09
C LEU A 189 -14.88 5.60 11.35
N GLU A 190 -15.18 6.73 11.99
CA GLU A 190 -16.57 7.21 12.15
C GLU A 190 -17.21 7.48 10.78
N GLY A 191 -16.48 8.13 9.86
CA GLY A 191 -16.91 8.31 8.47
C GLY A 191 -17.07 6.98 7.72
N ALA A 192 -16.26 5.97 8.04
CA ALA A 192 -16.37 4.62 7.47
C ALA A 192 -17.62 3.89 7.99
N LEU A 193 -17.94 4.02 9.28
CA LEU A 193 -19.15 3.48 9.90
C LEU A 193 -20.42 4.11 9.30
N ALA A 194 -20.44 5.44 9.14
CA ALA A 194 -21.55 6.12 8.48
C ALA A 194 -21.75 5.63 7.03
N ARG A 195 -20.66 5.39 6.31
CA ARG A 195 -20.69 4.82 4.95
C ARG A 195 -21.11 3.35 4.93
N TYR A 196 -20.72 2.54 5.91
CA TYR A 196 -21.17 1.16 6.06
C TYR A 196 -22.69 1.06 6.27
N LYS A 197 -23.27 1.94 7.10
CA LYS A 197 -24.73 2.07 7.23
C LYS A 197 -25.40 2.44 5.90
N GLY A 198 -24.82 3.40 5.17
CA GLY A 198 -25.24 3.74 3.79
C GLY A 198 -25.20 2.55 2.83
N PHE A 199 -24.19 1.69 2.94
CA PHE A 199 -24.02 0.51 2.10
C PHE A 199 -25.07 -0.58 2.38
N LEU A 200 -25.37 -0.85 3.66
CA LEU A 200 -26.48 -1.74 4.03
C LEU A 200 -27.82 -1.20 3.54
N HIS A 201 -28.06 0.11 3.69
CA HIS A 201 -29.28 0.76 3.18
C HIS A 201 -29.41 0.66 1.66
N LEU A 202 -28.32 0.89 0.92
CA LEU A 202 -28.25 0.73 -0.53
C LEU A 202 -28.67 -0.69 -0.97
N ILE A 203 -28.11 -1.72 -0.34
CA ILE A 203 -28.43 -3.12 -0.63
C ILE A 203 -29.89 -3.42 -0.31
N LYS A 204 -30.40 -2.96 0.83
CA LYS A 204 -31.81 -3.10 1.22
C LYS A 204 -32.74 -2.49 0.17
N ARG A 205 -32.50 -1.24 -0.23
CA ARG A 205 -33.27 -0.54 -1.28
C ARG A 205 -33.21 -1.26 -2.63
N ASN A 206 -32.09 -1.88 -2.97
CA ASN A 206 -31.97 -2.70 -4.18
C ASN A 206 -32.85 -3.97 -4.10
N TRP A 207 -32.87 -4.65 -2.94
CA TRP A 207 -33.75 -5.80 -2.72
C TRP A 207 -35.24 -5.43 -2.72
N GLU A 208 -35.63 -4.31 -2.10
CA GLU A 208 -37.00 -3.77 -2.15
C GLU A 208 -37.46 -3.51 -3.59
N LYS A 209 -36.53 -3.08 -4.47
CA LYS A 209 -36.75 -2.88 -5.91
C LYS A 209 -36.62 -4.17 -6.75
N SER A 210 -36.54 -5.34 -6.12
CA SER A 210 -36.28 -6.65 -6.75
C SER A 210 -35.01 -6.70 -7.64
N GLN A 211 -34.03 -5.85 -7.35
CA GLN A 211 -32.75 -5.84 -8.05
C GLN A 211 -31.75 -6.71 -7.28
N SER A 212 -31.55 -7.94 -7.76
CA SER A 212 -30.35 -8.70 -7.37
C SER A 212 -29.11 -8.03 -7.98
N CYS A 213 -28.14 -7.69 -7.13
CA CYS A 213 -26.91 -7.03 -7.53
C CYS A 213 -25.76 -7.41 -6.61
N PHE A 214 -24.61 -7.71 -7.21
CA PHE A 214 -23.34 -7.82 -6.52
C PHE A 214 -22.86 -6.39 -6.19
N CYS A 215 -22.97 -6.01 -4.91
CA CYS A 215 -22.51 -4.72 -4.41
C CYS A 215 -21.08 -4.87 -3.88
N VAL A 216 -20.16 -4.03 -4.35
CA VAL A 216 -18.72 -4.13 -4.06
C VAL A 216 -18.31 -3.01 -3.10
N PRO A 217 -17.87 -3.32 -1.86
CA PRO A 217 -17.47 -2.32 -0.88
C PRO A 217 -16.16 -1.62 -1.25
N THR A 218 -16.00 -0.36 -0.83
CA THR A 218 -14.67 0.27 -0.66
C THR A 218 -14.01 -0.24 0.62
N TYR A 219 -12.67 -0.18 0.73
CA TYR A 219 -11.96 -0.84 1.85
C TYR A 219 -12.26 -0.25 3.24
N ASP A 220 -12.71 1.00 3.32
CA ASP A 220 -13.21 1.58 4.57
C ASP A 220 -14.54 0.93 5.00
N ILE A 221 -15.45 0.70 4.06
CA ILE A 221 -16.73 0.00 4.28
C ILE A 221 -16.48 -1.49 4.59
N ASP A 222 -15.62 -2.16 3.82
CA ASP A 222 -15.33 -3.59 3.94
C ASP A 222 -14.67 -3.91 5.29
N LEU A 223 -13.77 -3.04 5.77
CA LEU A 223 -13.17 -3.16 7.10
C LEU A 223 -14.22 -3.13 8.22
N ILE A 224 -15.13 -2.15 8.21
CA ILE A 224 -16.23 -2.07 9.20
C ILE A 224 -17.17 -3.27 9.06
N TRP A 225 -17.43 -3.73 7.84
CA TRP A 225 -18.29 -4.88 7.57
C TRP A 225 -17.68 -6.18 8.14
N HIS A 226 -16.39 -6.44 7.88
CA HIS A 226 -15.64 -7.54 8.49
C HIS A 226 -15.70 -7.44 10.03
N THR A 227 -15.47 -6.25 10.61
CA THR A 227 -15.57 -6.04 12.07
C THR A 227 -16.93 -6.47 12.60
N HIS A 228 -18.00 -6.09 11.89
CA HIS A 228 -19.36 -6.43 12.30
C HIS A 228 -19.60 -7.95 12.21
N GLN A 229 -19.23 -8.60 11.10
CA GLN A 229 -19.37 -10.05 10.92
C GLN A 229 -18.65 -10.89 11.99
N LEU A 230 -17.52 -10.40 12.50
CA LEU A 230 -16.78 -11.06 13.58
C LEU A 230 -17.55 -11.08 14.92
N GLN A 231 -18.58 -10.23 15.08
CA GLN A 231 -19.54 -10.26 16.18
C GLN A 231 -20.77 -11.09 15.77
N SER A 232 -20.60 -12.41 15.66
CA SER A 232 -21.51 -13.30 14.92
C SER A 232 -22.99 -13.15 15.28
N VAL A 233 -23.33 -13.07 16.58
CA VAL A 233 -24.73 -12.94 17.03
C VAL A 233 -25.26 -11.52 16.79
N SER A 234 -24.43 -10.50 17.04
CA SER A 234 -24.78 -9.09 16.82
C SER A 234 -25.02 -8.80 15.34
N TYR A 235 -24.13 -9.26 14.45
CA TYR A 235 -24.30 -9.19 12.99
C TYR A 235 -25.61 -9.83 12.53
N CYS A 236 -25.85 -11.08 12.96
CA CYS A 236 -27.09 -11.77 12.61
C CYS A 236 -28.32 -10.97 13.07
N LYS A 237 -28.33 -10.50 14.32
CA LYS A 237 -29.45 -9.72 14.88
C LYS A 237 -29.68 -8.40 14.15
N ASP A 238 -28.64 -7.60 13.98
CA ASP A 238 -28.75 -6.23 13.48
C ASP A 238 -29.05 -6.21 11.97
N VAL A 239 -28.41 -7.09 11.20
CA VAL A 239 -28.67 -7.22 9.74
C VAL A 239 -30.04 -7.86 9.47
N MET A 240 -30.46 -8.88 10.24
CA MET A 240 -31.84 -9.40 10.15
C MET A 240 -32.87 -8.32 10.50
N THR A 241 -32.61 -7.49 11.51
CA THR A 241 -33.52 -6.40 11.90
C THR A 241 -33.60 -5.31 10.85
N ALA A 242 -32.46 -4.92 10.26
CA ALA A 242 -32.39 -3.85 9.27
C ALA A 242 -32.93 -4.27 7.88
N MET A 243 -32.66 -5.51 7.46
CA MET A 243 -32.80 -5.97 6.07
C MET A 243 -33.68 -7.23 5.88
N GLY A 244 -34.12 -7.89 6.95
CA GLY A 244 -34.98 -9.08 6.91
C GLY A 244 -34.28 -10.40 6.55
N LYS A 245 -33.01 -10.37 6.12
CA LYS A 245 -32.16 -11.55 5.88
C LYS A 245 -30.70 -11.23 6.21
N ILE A 246 -29.92 -12.24 6.59
CA ILE A 246 -28.46 -12.13 6.75
C ILE A 246 -27.84 -11.84 5.37
N LEU A 247 -26.94 -10.87 5.31
CA LEU A 247 -26.17 -10.58 4.11
C LEU A 247 -24.94 -11.52 4.04
N GLU A 248 -24.84 -12.28 2.95
CA GLU A 248 -23.65 -13.04 2.58
C GLU A 248 -22.54 -12.11 2.11
N HIS A 249 -21.29 -12.50 2.37
CA HIS A 249 -20.09 -11.85 1.86
C HIS A 249 -19.42 -12.83 0.89
N ASP A 250 -19.60 -12.55 -0.41
CA ASP A 250 -19.00 -13.32 -1.50
C ASP A 250 -17.66 -12.70 -1.88
N ASP A 251 -16.62 -13.11 -1.16
CA ASP A 251 -15.23 -12.72 -1.40
C ASP A 251 -14.53 -13.60 -2.45
N THR A 252 -15.26 -14.48 -3.14
CA THR A 252 -14.67 -15.47 -4.07
C THR A 252 -14.11 -14.88 -5.36
N ASP A 253 -14.49 -13.66 -5.72
CA ASP A 253 -14.01 -12.96 -6.91
C ASP A 253 -12.99 -11.88 -6.55
N SER A 254 -11.72 -12.14 -6.90
CA SER A 254 -10.61 -11.21 -6.78
C SER A 254 -10.14 -10.66 -8.15
N ASP A 255 -10.81 -10.99 -9.25
CA ASP A 255 -10.39 -10.57 -10.59
C ASP A 255 -10.77 -9.10 -10.86
N ARG A 256 -9.75 -8.24 -10.77
CA ARG A 256 -9.86 -6.80 -11.03
C ARG A 256 -9.69 -6.43 -12.51
N THR A 257 -9.68 -7.41 -13.43
CA THR A 257 -9.63 -7.15 -14.86
C THR A 257 -10.86 -6.35 -15.31
N LYS A 258 -10.61 -5.31 -16.11
CA LYS A 258 -11.67 -4.41 -16.61
C LYS A 258 -12.76 -5.20 -17.34
N GLY A 259 -14.01 -4.94 -17.00
CA GLY A 259 -15.19 -5.62 -17.54
C GLY A 259 -15.51 -6.98 -16.92
N MET A 260 -14.81 -7.44 -15.88
CA MET A 260 -15.16 -8.66 -15.13
C MET A 260 -16.20 -8.40 -14.02
N LYS A 261 -16.62 -9.43 -13.28
CA LYS A 261 -17.71 -9.35 -12.28
C LYS A 261 -17.41 -8.29 -11.21
N LEU A 262 -16.20 -8.26 -10.64
CA LEU A 262 -15.80 -7.28 -9.63
C LEU A 262 -15.79 -5.82 -10.15
N ASP A 263 -15.23 -5.57 -11.33
CA ASP A 263 -15.20 -4.23 -11.96
C ASP A 263 -16.61 -3.72 -12.29
N ASN A 264 -17.42 -4.54 -12.97
CA ASN A 264 -18.82 -4.20 -13.28
C ASN A 264 -19.67 -4.00 -12.01
N GLY A 265 -19.44 -4.82 -10.98
CA GLY A 265 -20.10 -4.70 -9.68
C GLY A 265 -19.75 -3.38 -9.00
N PHE A 266 -18.48 -2.98 -9.01
CA PHE A 266 -18.01 -1.72 -8.44
C PHE A 266 -18.54 -0.49 -9.18
N LEU A 267 -18.53 -0.50 -10.52
CA LEU A 267 -19.12 0.56 -11.35
C LEU A 267 -20.63 0.70 -11.10
N ARG A 268 -21.36 -0.42 -11.00
CA ARG A 268 -22.79 -0.42 -10.68
C ARG A 268 -23.05 0.11 -9.27
N THR A 269 -22.28 -0.34 -8.28
CA THR A 269 -22.40 0.10 -6.88
C THR A 269 -22.15 1.61 -6.76
N THR A 270 -21.08 2.10 -7.41
CA THR A 270 -20.76 3.52 -7.50
C THR A 270 -21.95 4.32 -8.01
N LYS A 271 -22.52 3.92 -9.15
CA LYS A 271 -23.68 4.63 -9.73
C LYS A 271 -24.89 4.60 -8.81
N GLN A 272 -25.27 3.45 -8.27
CA GLN A 272 -26.45 3.33 -7.40
C GLN A 272 -26.28 4.13 -6.10
N TRP A 273 -25.06 4.22 -5.55
CA TRP A 273 -24.75 5.06 -4.40
C TRP A 273 -24.93 6.55 -4.72
N GLU A 274 -24.37 7.01 -5.84
CA GLU A 274 -24.48 8.41 -6.28
C GLU A 274 -25.93 8.80 -6.58
N ASP A 275 -26.67 7.94 -7.28
CA ASP A 275 -28.10 8.11 -7.58
C ASP A 275 -28.98 8.14 -6.32
N MET A 276 -28.50 7.60 -5.18
CA MET A 276 -29.26 7.49 -3.92
C MET A 276 -28.92 8.58 -2.91
N PHE A 277 -27.64 8.88 -2.74
CA PHE A 277 -27.14 9.76 -1.67
C PHE A 277 -26.59 11.10 -2.18
N GLY A 278 -26.47 11.30 -3.50
CA GLY A 278 -25.90 12.51 -4.10
C GLY A 278 -24.40 12.72 -3.85
N SER A 279 -23.77 11.85 -3.07
CA SER A 279 -22.36 11.87 -2.67
C SER A 279 -21.54 10.89 -3.49
N ARG A 280 -20.21 11.03 -3.48
CA ARG A 280 -19.32 10.10 -4.20
C ARG A 280 -19.09 8.82 -3.41
N TYR A 281 -19.16 7.70 -4.12
CA TYR A 281 -18.88 6.41 -3.50
C TYR A 281 -17.39 6.21 -3.22
N TRP A 282 -16.52 6.83 -4.02
CA TRP A 282 -15.08 6.71 -3.91
C TRP A 282 -14.57 7.68 -2.84
N ARG A 283 -13.54 7.27 -2.09
CA ARG A 283 -13.00 8.02 -0.94
C ARG A 283 -11.47 7.91 -0.92
N ALA A 284 -10.78 9.02 -0.62
CA ALA A 284 -9.34 9.01 -0.42
C ALA A 284 -8.95 7.99 0.68
N GLY A 285 -7.82 7.31 0.52
CA GLY A 285 -7.37 6.27 1.43
C GLY A 285 -8.20 4.98 1.49
N ALA A 286 -9.34 4.86 0.80
CA ALA A 286 -10.24 3.70 0.84
C ALA A 286 -10.26 2.84 -0.43
N MET A 287 -9.49 3.24 -1.45
CA MET A 287 -9.40 2.55 -2.74
C MET A 287 -8.37 1.41 -2.70
N TYR A 288 -8.44 0.51 -3.67
CA TYR A 288 -7.48 -0.58 -3.83
C TYR A 288 -6.05 -0.07 -4.00
N ARG A 289 -5.11 -0.62 -3.23
CA ARG A 289 -3.70 -0.21 -3.17
C ARG A 289 -2.77 -0.99 -4.12
N GLY A 290 -3.35 -1.79 -5.02
CA GLY A 290 -2.61 -2.79 -5.79
C GLY A 290 -2.36 -4.07 -5.00
N ASN A 291 -1.56 -4.96 -5.59
CA ASN A 291 -1.14 -6.20 -4.93
C ASN A 291 -0.26 -5.91 -3.70
N ALA A 292 -0.28 -6.81 -2.72
CA ALA A 292 0.68 -6.77 -1.62
C ALA A 292 2.09 -7.02 -2.19
N PRO A 293 3.11 -6.24 -1.76
CA PRO A 293 4.46 -6.41 -2.25
C PRO A 293 5.08 -7.71 -1.72
N SER A 294 6.13 -8.17 -2.39
CA SER A 294 6.74 -9.46 -2.06
C SER A 294 7.44 -9.41 -0.70
N PRO A 295 7.20 -10.38 0.22
CA PRO A 295 7.90 -10.42 1.50
C PRO A 295 9.41 -10.60 1.30
N LEU A 296 10.23 -9.92 2.09
CA LEU A 296 11.67 -10.13 2.09
C LEU A 296 12.02 -11.22 3.11
N GLY A 297 12.26 -12.43 2.60
CA GLY A 297 12.77 -13.54 3.41
C GLY A 297 14.23 -13.30 3.80
N LEU A 298 14.47 -13.06 5.09
CA LEU A 298 15.83 -12.96 5.64
C LEU A 298 15.91 -13.71 6.96
N ASP A 299 16.88 -14.62 7.02
CA ASP A 299 17.24 -15.30 8.26
C ASP A 299 17.97 -14.33 9.20
N LEU A 300 17.23 -13.76 10.15
CA LEU A 300 17.72 -12.78 11.11
C LEU A 300 18.86 -13.32 12.00
N SER A 301 19.02 -14.65 12.11
CA SER A 301 20.13 -15.24 12.86
C SER A 301 21.50 -14.92 12.21
N GLN A 302 21.53 -14.74 10.87
CA GLN A 302 22.74 -14.35 10.14
C GLN A 302 23.22 -12.94 10.52
N LEU A 303 22.30 -12.07 10.96
CA LEU A 303 22.61 -10.72 11.43
C LEU A 303 23.02 -10.68 12.91
N ASP A 304 22.74 -11.74 13.68
CA ASP A 304 23.00 -11.80 15.13
C ASP A 304 24.33 -12.43 15.55
N ASN A 305 25.02 -13.13 14.64
CA ASN A 305 26.36 -13.71 14.88
C ASN A 305 27.51 -12.68 15.07
N LEU A 306 27.20 -11.40 15.26
CA LEU A 306 28.14 -10.30 15.38
C LEU A 306 28.23 -9.83 16.84
N LYS A 307 29.36 -10.15 17.49
CA LYS A 307 29.63 -9.79 18.90
C LYS A 307 29.61 -8.28 19.11
N GLU A 308 28.79 -7.82 20.05
CA GLU A 308 28.84 -6.45 20.55
C GLU A 308 30.17 -6.18 21.29
N ASN A 309 31.00 -5.30 20.75
CA ASN A 309 32.04 -4.64 21.54
C ASN A 309 31.40 -3.46 22.28
N LYS A 310 31.13 -3.64 23.59
CA LYS A 310 30.64 -2.56 24.46
C LYS A 310 31.67 -1.42 24.50
N MET A 311 31.33 -0.29 23.89
CA MET A 311 31.98 1.00 24.12
C MET A 311 30.99 1.98 24.77
N ALA A 312 31.53 2.95 25.50
CA ALA A 312 30.74 3.90 26.29
C ALA A 312 29.90 4.82 25.39
N THR A 313 28.68 5.14 25.84
CA THR A 313 27.74 6.03 25.15
C THR A 313 27.68 7.39 25.83
N SER A 314 27.73 8.48 25.05
CA SER A 314 27.21 9.80 25.42
C SER A 314 26.03 10.15 24.51
N ASN A 315 25.00 10.81 25.05
CA ASN A 315 23.74 11.08 24.35
C ASN A 315 23.72 12.43 23.60
N GLU A 316 24.86 13.09 23.44
CA GLU A 316 24.92 14.56 23.22
C GLU A 316 24.51 15.04 21.82
N ASN A 317 24.27 14.16 20.85
CA ASN A 317 24.08 14.52 19.43
C ASN A 317 22.70 14.14 18.83
N GLN A 318 21.68 13.79 19.63
CA GLN A 318 20.35 13.50 19.06
C GLN A 318 19.65 14.75 18.51
N ASP A 319 19.91 15.93 19.08
CA ASP A 319 19.27 17.21 18.70
C ASP A 319 20.04 17.99 17.62
N MET A 320 21.06 17.39 16.99
CA MET A 320 22.07 18.12 16.20
C MET A 320 21.60 18.57 14.80
N PHE A 321 20.42 18.13 14.34
CA PHE A 321 19.91 18.38 12.98
C PHE A 321 18.39 18.67 12.99
N PRO A 322 17.95 19.94 13.10
CA PRO A 322 16.53 20.30 13.16
C PRO A 322 15.87 20.23 11.77
N VAL A 323 15.71 19.02 11.22
CA VAL A 323 14.96 18.80 9.98
C VAL A 323 13.47 18.87 10.30
N HIS A 324 12.82 19.96 9.90
CA HIS A 324 11.43 20.21 10.24
C HIS A 324 10.50 19.24 9.48
N ARG A 325 9.87 18.33 10.22
CA ARG A 325 8.92 17.36 9.66
C ARG A 325 7.65 18.05 9.17
N LYS A 326 7.34 17.88 7.89
CA LYS A 326 6.12 18.41 7.27
C LYS A 326 4.91 17.51 7.56
N MET A 327 3.72 18.06 7.36
CA MET A 327 2.48 17.28 7.30
C MET A 327 2.08 17.12 5.83
N VAL A 328 1.51 15.99 5.47
CA VAL A 328 1.00 15.66 4.14
C VAL A 328 -0.41 15.08 4.26
N MET A 329 -1.22 15.25 3.22
CA MET A 329 -2.50 14.55 3.11
C MET A 329 -2.71 14.05 1.67
N GLU A 330 -3.39 12.92 1.54
CA GLU A 330 -3.92 12.43 0.27
C GLU A 330 -5.27 13.10 0.00
N ILE A 331 -5.41 13.70 -1.18
CA ILE A 331 -6.66 14.28 -1.68
C ILE A 331 -7.10 13.50 -2.91
N MET A 332 -8.38 13.12 -2.95
CA MET A 332 -9.08 12.71 -4.15
C MET A 332 -9.99 13.85 -4.62
N ILE A 333 -9.91 14.22 -5.91
CA ILE A 333 -10.70 15.30 -6.52
C ILE A 333 -11.37 14.82 -7.80
N GLU A 334 -12.65 15.13 -7.97
CA GLU A 334 -13.42 14.91 -9.20
C GLU A 334 -14.14 16.20 -9.62
N ILE A 335 -14.16 16.49 -10.93
CA ILE A 335 -14.97 17.58 -11.50
C ILE A 335 -16.33 17.01 -11.92
N VAL A 336 -17.37 17.35 -11.15
CA VAL A 336 -18.72 16.78 -11.30
C VAL A 336 -19.56 17.48 -12.36
N GLY A 337 -19.24 18.74 -12.69
CA GLY A 337 -19.93 19.47 -13.75
C GLY A 337 -19.55 20.94 -13.87
N VAL A 338 -20.13 21.60 -14.88
CA VAL A 338 -19.91 23.02 -15.20
C VAL A 338 -21.26 23.69 -15.42
N LYS A 339 -21.44 24.90 -14.86
CA LYS A 339 -22.60 25.78 -15.08
C LYS A 339 -22.22 27.00 -15.91
N ASP A 340 -23.23 27.59 -16.54
CA ASP A 340 -23.15 28.89 -17.24
C ASP A 340 -22.04 28.96 -18.32
N LEU A 341 -21.67 27.81 -18.90
CA LEU A 341 -20.71 27.72 -20.00
C LEU A 341 -21.25 28.39 -21.29
N PRO A 342 -20.48 29.27 -21.96
CA PRO A 342 -20.89 29.90 -23.22
C PRO A 342 -21.24 28.90 -24.34
N GLN A 343 -22.25 29.23 -25.13
CA GLN A 343 -22.65 28.44 -26.29
C GLN A 343 -21.50 28.35 -27.31
N GLY A 344 -21.19 27.13 -27.77
CA GLY A 344 -20.11 26.85 -28.73
C GLY A 344 -18.86 26.20 -28.13
N LEU A 345 -18.66 26.23 -26.81
CA LEU A 345 -17.49 25.62 -26.13
C LEU A 345 -17.69 24.15 -25.70
N LYS A 346 -18.66 23.44 -26.30
CA LYS A 346 -18.91 22.03 -26.01
C LYS A 346 -17.99 21.13 -26.85
N GLY A 347 -17.09 20.39 -26.20
CA GLY A 347 -16.39 19.26 -26.85
C GLY A 347 -14.97 18.94 -26.36
N SER A 348 -14.30 19.85 -25.63
CA SER A 348 -12.88 19.65 -25.25
C SER A 348 -12.49 20.45 -23.99
N LEU A 349 -13.27 20.31 -22.91
CA LEU A 349 -12.99 20.98 -21.64
C LEU A 349 -12.15 20.13 -20.68
N PHE A 350 -11.13 20.76 -20.12
CA PHE A 350 -10.24 20.20 -19.11
C PHE A 350 -10.11 21.17 -17.93
N VAL A 351 -9.97 20.65 -16.71
CA VAL A 351 -9.53 21.43 -15.55
C VAL A 351 -8.11 21.04 -15.22
N THR A 352 -7.23 22.01 -15.04
CA THR A 352 -5.91 21.75 -14.42
C THR A 352 -5.97 22.13 -12.95
N VAL A 353 -5.42 21.26 -12.10
CA VAL A 353 -5.34 21.42 -10.65
C VAL A 353 -3.88 21.59 -10.26
N SER A 354 -3.60 22.57 -9.42
CA SER A 354 -2.26 22.87 -8.90
C SER A 354 -2.35 23.60 -7.57
N LYS A 355 -1.25 23.71 -6.81
CA LYS A 355 -1.18 24.67 -5.71
C LYS A 355 -0.67 26.02 -6.19
N LYS A 356 -1.27 27.09 -5.65
CA LYS A 356 -0.87 28.49 -5.90
C LYS A 356 0.59 28.77 -5.51
N GLN A 357 1.04 28.10 -4.45
CA GLN A 357 2.44 27.93 -4.09
C GLN A 357 2.70 26.42 -4.13
N PRO A 358 3.45 25.93 -5.14
CA PRO A 358 3.78 24.50 -5.24
C PRO A 358 4.53 24.01 -4.00
N ASP A 359 4.29 22.75 -3.63
CA ASP A 359 5.10 22.02 -2.65
C ASP A 359 5.73 20.79 -3.32
N THR A 360 6.56 20.03 -2.60
CA THR A 360 7.29 18.89 -3.18
C THR A 360 6.41 17.71 -3.55
N PHE A 361 5.23 17.59 -2.95
CA PHE A 361 4.28 16.52 -3.26
C PHE A 361 3.38 16.90 -4.45
N LEU A 362 3.01 18.18 -4.57
CA LEU A 362 2.28 18.75 -5.72
C LEU A 362 3.05 19.92 -6.35
N ASN A 363 4.09 19.58 -7.12
CA ASN A 363 4.98 20.52 -7.78
C ASN A 363 4.57 20.90 -9.23
N SER A 364 3.57 20.21 -9.79
CA SER A 364 3.20 20.26 -11.22
C SER A 364 1.68 20.32 -11.39
N LYS A 365 1.23 20.78 -12.57
CA LYS A 365 -0.21 20.83 -12.91
C LYS A 365 -0.71 19.42 -13.24
N THR A 366 -1.77 18.99 -12.55
CA THR A 366 -2.47 17.74 -12.87
C THR A 366 -3.72 18.04 -13.69
N ASN A 367 -3.94 17.32 -14.79
CA ASN A 367 -5.07 17.56 -15.70
C ASN A 367 -6.22 16.58 -15.44
N LEU A 368 -7.45 17.09 -15.49
CA LEU A 368 -8.72 16.35 -15.44
C LEU A 368 -9.52 16.69 -16.70
N SER A 369 -10.02 15.68 -17.44
CA SER A 369 -11.04 15.95 -18.46
C SER A 369 -12.43 16.04 -17.83
N ILE A 370 -13.26 16.96 -18.31
CA ILE A 370 -14.64 17.13 -17.82
C ILE A 370 -15.64 16.34 -18.68
N LEU A 371 -15.26 16.06 -19.92
CA LEU A 371 -16.11 15.47 -20.95
C LEU A 371 -15.30 14.45 -21.77
N SER A 372 -15.00 13.28 -21.19
CA SER A 372 -14.49 12.16 -21.98
C SER A 372 -15.62 11.57 -22.82
N ALA A 373 -15.32 11.25 -24.09
CA ALA A 373 -16.23 10.49 -24.95
C ALA A 373 -16.48 9.06 -24.44
N THR A 374 -15.67 8.56 -23.49
CA THR A 374 -15.77 7.20 -22.93
C THR A 374 -16.83 7.05 -21.82
N SER A 375 -17.51 8.13 -21.41
CA SER A 375 -18.45 8.18 -20.27
C SER A 375 -17.84 7.86 -18.88
N GLU A 376 -16.54 7.61 -18.81
CA GLU A 376 -15.82 7.34 -17.57
C GLU A 376 -15.52 8.65 -16.82
N LYS A 377 -15.88 8.70 -15.54
CA LYS A 377 -15.56 9.80 -14.63
C LYS A 377 -14.08 9.76 -14.30
N GLN A 378 -13.40 10.90 -14.39
CA GLN A 378 -12.00 11.02 -13.99
C GLN A 378 -11.91 11.70 -12.63
N ALA A 379 -11.38 10.97 -11.65
CA ALA A 379 -10.88 11.51 -10.40
C ALA A 379 -9.34 11.46 -10.40
N ILE A 380 -8.70 12.44 -9.78
CA ILE A 380 -7.25 12.42 -9.50
C ILE A 380 -7.03 12.20 -8.02
N VAL A 381 -5.98 11.45 -7.69
CA VAL A 381 -5.49 11.27 -6.33
C VAL A 381 -4.04 11.77 -6.28
N PHE A 382 -3.74 12.65 -5.33
CA PHE A 382 -2.39 13.18 -5.13
C PHE A 382 -2.13 13.48 -3.66
N LEU A 383 -0.84 13.59 -3.32
CA LEU A 383 -0.38 14.05 -2.01
C LEU A 383 -0.09 15.56 -2.07
N CYS A 384 -0.41 16.31 -1.02
CA CYS A 384 0.09 17.68 -0.84
C CYS A 384 0.20 18.08 0.64
N GLU A 385 0.92 19.16 0.93
CA GLU A 385 0.86 19.77 2.27
C GLU A 385 -0.56 20.30 2.53
N PRO A 386 -1.11 20.18 3.75
CA PRO A 386 -2.49 20.56 4.10
C PRO A 386 -2.71 22.09 4.22
N LYS A 387 -1.87 22.90 3.58
CA LYS A 387 -1.81 24.37 3.71
C LYS A 387 -1.71 25.06 2.35
N GLY A 388 -2.20 26.29 2.29
CA GLY A 388 -2.20 27.12 1.06
C GLY A 388 -3.43 26.84 0.18
N ASP A 389 -3.42 27.39 -1.04
CA ASP A 389 -4.59 27.36 -1.93
C ASP A 389 -4.40 26.35 -3.08
N LEU A 390 -5.41 25.50 -3.31
CA LEU A 390 -5.57 24.80 -4.59
C LEU A 390 -6.16 25.77 -5.62
N VAL A 391 -5.67 25.70 -6.85
CA VAL A 391 -6.09 26.50 -8.00
C VAL A 391 -6.61 25.55 -9.08
N PHE A 392 -7.82 25.86 -9.55
CA PHE A 392 -8.51 25.18 -10.65
C PHE A 392 -8.52 26.10 -11.86
N GLU A 393 -7.98 25.64 -12.97
CA GLU A 393 -7.95 26.38 -14.23
C GLU A 393 -8.77 25.64 -15.29
N LEU A 394 -9.90 26.23 -15.71
CA LEU A 394 -10.74 25.66 -16.77
C LEU A 394 -10.17 26.06 -18.14
N ILE A 395 -9.88 25.06 -18.97
CA ILE A 395 -9.28 25.21 -20.30
C ILE A 395 -10.19 24.56 -21.36
N SER A 396 -10.42 25.28 -22.45
CA SER A 396 -10.95 24.73 -23.72
C SER A 396 -9.77 24.39 -24.63
N TYR A 397 -9.78 23.26 -25.35
CA TYR A 397 -8.68 22.87 -26.25
C TYR A 397 -8.84 23.40 -27.69
N THR A 398 -10.04 23.77 -28.12
CA THR A 398 -10.33 24.19 -29.51
C THR A 398 -11.03 25.56 -29.59
N PRO A 399 -10.28 26.68 -29.58
CA PRO A 399 -8.83 26.80 -29.42
C PRO A 399 -8.38 26.67 -27.95
N ALA A 400 -7.10 26.34 -27.76
CA ALA A 400 -6.44 26.24 -26.46
C ALA A 400 -6.49 27.58 -25.70
N LYS A 401 -7.39 27.69 -24.72
CA LYS A 401 -7.65 28.94 -23.98
C LYS A 401 -8.19 28.69 -22.58
N THR A 402 -7.58 29.34 -21.59
CA THR A 402 -8.11 29.44 -20.23
C THR A 402 -9.41 30.26 -20.24
N LEU A 403 -10.50 29.64 -19.77
CA LEU A 403 -11.82 30.24 -19.65
C LEU A 403 -12.00 30.97 -18.32
N GLY A 404 -11.30 30.53 -17.27
CA GLY A 404 -11.26 31.18 -15.96
C GLY A 404 -10.56 30.33 -14.91
N THR A 405 -10.32 30.91 -13.74
CA THR A 405 -9.69 30.24 -12.59
C THR A 405 -10.51 30.40 -11.32
N ALA A 406 -10.49 29.37 -10.47
CA ALA A 406 -10.99 29.44 -9.09
C ALA A 406 -9.90 28.95 -8.13
N SER A 407 -10.01 29.32 -6.86
CA SER A 407 -9.13 28.80 -5.81
C SER A 407 -9.90 28.49 -4.53
N ILE A 408 -9.44 27.48 -3.80
CA ILE A 408 -9.96 27.09 -2.49
C ILE A 408 -8.79 26.91 -1.51
N SER A 409 -8.95 27.41 -0.29
CA SER A 409 -7.96 27.24 0.77
C SER A 409 -8.03 25.81 1.30
N LEU A 410 -6.88 25.13 1.35
CA LEU A 410 -6.75 23.82 1.98
C LEU A 410 -7.00 23.91 3.49
N ASN A 411 -6.69 25.04 4.14
CA ASN A 411 -6.97 25.21 5.57
C ASN A 411 -8.48 25.14 5.85
N ASP A 412 -9.33 25.66 4.96
CA ASP A 412 -10.79 25.66 5.16
C ASP A 412 -11.36 24.24 5.00
N LEU A 413 -10.81 23.47 4.06
CA LEU A 413 -11.14 22.05 3.86
C LEU A 413 -10.64 21.19 5.04
N VAL A 414 -9.42 21.45 5.52
CA VAL A 414 -8.76 20.73 6.64
C VAL A 414 -9.22 21.22 8.02
N ASN A 415 -10.10 22.23 8.10
CA ASN A 415 -10.85 22.54 9.32
C ASN A 415 -12.28 21.96 9.29
N SER A 416 -12.76 21.51 8.12
CA SER A 416 -14.06 20.84 7.90
C SER A 416 -13.99 19.31 8.07
N VAL A 417 -12.98 18.82 8.80
CA VAL A 417 -12.56 17.38 8.82
C VAL A 417 -13.66 16.42 9.29
N SER A 418 -14.71 16.91 9.97
CA SER A 418 -15.79 16.09 10.52
C SER A 418 -16.45 15.13 9.53
N GLU A 419 -16.41 15.42 8.21
CA GLU A 419 -16.98 14.53 7.18
C GLU A 419 -15.95 13.94 6.20
N LEU A 420 -14.69 14.39 6.19
CA LEU A 420 -13.62 13.98 5.25
C LEU A 420 -14.01 14.02 3.75
N TYR A 421 -15.07 14.78 3.43
CA TYR A 421 -15.71 14.89 2.12
C TYR A 421 -16.34 16.28 1.98
N GLU A 422 -16.26 16.87 0.79
CA GLU A 422 -16.83 18.20 0.48
C GLU A 422 -17.34 18.24 -0.97
N ASP A 423 -18.44 18.95 -1.22
CA ASP A 423 -19.01 19.18 -2.57
C ASP A 423 -19.32 20.66 -2.74
N LYS A 424 -18.54 21.36 -3.57
CA LYS A 424 -18.58 22.83 -3.70
C LYS A 424 -18.72 23.27 -5.16
N TRP A 425 -19.59 24.26 -5.36
CA TRP A 425 -19.56 25.07 -6.58
C TRP A 425 -18.52 26.18 -6.40
N LEU A 426 -17.56 26.25 -7.33
CA LEU A 426 -16.49 27.23 -7.38
C LEU A 426 -16.73 28.14 -8.59
N ASP A 427 -17.03 29.41 -8.35
CA ASP A 427 -17.19 30.40 -9.42
C ASP A 427 -15.82 30.80 -9.99
N LEU A 428 -15.67 30.69 -11.31
CA LEU A 428 -14.43 31.03 -12.00
C LEU A 428 -14.34 32.55 -12.23
N VAL A 429 -13.22 33.12 -11.78
CA VAL A 429 -12.79 34.45 -12.20
C VAL A 429 -12.27 34.35 -13.63
N SER A 430 -12.91 35.08 -14.57
CA SER A 430 -12.52 35.08 -15.97
C SER A 430 -11.87 36.40 -16.38
N ASN A 431 -10.86 36.31 -17.25
CA ASN A 431 -10.32 37.47 -17.97
C ASN A 431 -11.24 37.91 -19.14
N LEU A 432 -12.33 37.19 -19.40
CA LEU A 432 -13.31 37.51 -20.44
C LEU A 432 -14.47 38.30 -19.84
N THR A 433 -14.26 39.60 -19.67
CA THR A 433 -15.28 40.56 -19.23
C THR A 433 -16.34 40.80 -20.31
N LEU A 434 -17.27 39.85 -20.47
CA LEU A 434 -18.62 40.19 -20.94
C LEU A 434 -19.38 40.81 -19.77
N ALA A 435 -19.80 42.06 -19.91
CA ALA A 435 -20.30 42.88 -18.80
C ALA A 435 -21.60 42.37 -18.15
N ASP A 436 -22.32 41.43 -18.78
CA ASP A 436 -23.66 40.98 -18.39
C ASP A 436 -23.80 39.44 -18.24
N SER A 437 -22.71 38.66 -18.31
CA SER A 437 -22.77 37.20 -18.17
C SER A 437 -22.48 36.73 -16.74
N LYS A 438 -23.25 35.73 -16.25
CA LYS A 438 -22.93 35.01 -15.02
C LYS A 438 -21.53 34.38 -15.08
N PRO A 439 -20.81 34.26 -13.94
CA PRO A 439 -19.54 33.53 -13.92
C PRO A 439 -19.78 32.05 -14.27
N ILE A 440 -18.80 31.44 -14.93
CA ILE A 440 -18.80 29.99 -15.17
C ILE A 440 -18.47 29.32 -13.83
N SER A 441 -19.30 28.39 -13.35
CA SER A 441 -19.04 27.68 -12.08
C SER A 441 -18.63 26.23 -12.33
N LEU A 442 -17.62 25.74 -11.60
CA LEU A 442 -17.25 24.32 -11.54
C LEU A 442 -17.86 23.66 -10.30
N ARG A 443 -18.49 22.49 -10.41
CA ARG A 443 -18.78 21.64 -9.25
C ARG A 443 -17.61 20.71 -9.03
N VAL A 444 -16.98 20.81 -7.87
CA VAL A 444 -15.82 20.02 -7.48
C VAL A 444 -16.16 19.26 -6.21
N THR A 445 -16.02 17.93 -6.26
CA THR A 445 -16.10 17.09 -5.07
C THR A 445 -14.71 16.68 -4.62
N PHE A 446 -14.51 16.69 -3.31
CA PHE A 446 -13.25 16.38 -2.66
C PHE A 446 -13.46 15.26 -1.65
N SER A 447 -12.44 14.42 -1.48
CA SER A 447 -12.31 13.52 -0.34
C SER A 447 -10.87 13.56 0.15
N PHE A 448 -10.68 13.45 1.46
CA PHE A 448 -9.39 13.62 2.13
C PHE A 448 -9.13 12.47 3.10
N ILE A 449 -7.86 12.17 3.35
CA ILE A 449 -7.45 11.53 4.60
C ILE A 449 -7.06 12.60 5.64
N PRO A 450 -7.18 12.32 6.95
CA PRO A 450 -6.59 13.17 7.99
C PRO A 450 -5.10 13.43 7.72
N PRO A 451 -4.60 14.67 7.88
CA PRO A 451 -3.18 14.96 7.64
C PRO A 451 -2.26 14.13 8.54
N SER A 452 -1.36 13.36 7.93
CA SER A 452 -0.32 12.61 8.63
C SER A 452 1.02 13.32 8.47
N PRO A 453 2.02 13.01 9.31
CA PRO A 453 3.36 13.51 9.07
C PRO A 453 3.95 12.91 7.79
N ALA A 454 4.77 13.67 7.09
CA ALA A 454 5.40 13.25 5.85
C ALA A 454 6.70 12.46 6.08
N PRO A 455 7.13 11.64 5.10
CA PRO A 455 8.51 11.19 4.97
C PRO A 455 9.48 12.39 4.88
N TYR A 456 10.69 12.24 5.42
CA TYR A 456 11.76 13.21 5.25
C TYR A 456 12.34 13.11 3.83
N MET A 457 12.39 14.23 3.12
CA MET A 457 12.97 14.33 1.78
C MET A 457 14.30 15.08 1.84
N LEU A 458 15.39 14.41 1.45
CA LEU A 458 16.74 14.96 1.41
C LEU A 458 17.32 14.87 0.00
N HIS A 459 18.25 15.78 -0.32
CA HIS A 459 18.95 15.79 -1.59
C HIS A 459 20.47 15.71 -1.39
N MET A 460 21.09 14.65 -1.92
CA MET A 460 22.53 14.37 -1.85
C MET A 460 23.24 14.78 -3.14
N VAL A 461 24.16 15.76 -3.03
CA VAL A 461 25.00 16.21 -4.15
C VAL A 461 26.44 15.74 -3.94
N GLN A 462 26.96 14.94 -4.87
CA GLN A 462 28.38 14.58 -4.92
C GLN A 462 29.19 15.63 -5.68
N THR A 463 30.26 16.16 -5.08
CA THR A 463 31.22 16.97 -5.85
C THR A 463 32.21 16.08 -6.60
N PRO A 464 32.64 16.44 -7.82
CA PRO A 464 33.79 15.81 -8.44
C PRO A 464 35.04 15.95 -7.54
N PRO A 465 35.99 14.99 -7.58
CA PRO A 465 37.19 15.07 -6.77
C PRO A 465 38.00 16.31 -7.13
N PHE A 466 38.33 17.12 -6.12
CA PHE A 466 39.20 18.29 -6.30
C PHE A 466 40.60 17.83 -6.77
N PRO A 467 41.20 18.48 -7.78
CA PRO A 467 42.61 18.25 -8.12
C PRO A 467 43.48 18.87 -7.02
N VAL A 468 44.07 18.04 -6.16
CA VAL A 468 45.00 18.48 -5.11
C VAL A 468 46.44 18.25 -5.58
N ILE A 469 47.30 19.21 -5.22
CA ILE A 469 48.75 19.24 -5.48
C ILE A 469 49.40 17.89 -5.08
N PRO A 470 50.37 17.34 -5.85
CA PRO A 470 50.97 16.04 -5.55
C PRO A 470 51.60 16.01 -4.16
N GLY A 471 51.18 15.07 -3.31
CA GLY A 471 51.96 14.78 -2.09
C GLY A 471 51.28 14.03 -0.95
N LYS A 472 50.03 14.34 -0.55
CA LYS A 472 49.55 13.92 0.80
C LYS A 472 48.10 13.45 1.02
N PHE A 473 47.20 13.40 0.04
CA PHE A 473 45.83 12.91 0.28
C PHE A 473 45.32 12.01 -0.85
N GLN A 474 44.69 10.87 -0.51
CA GLN A 474 43.90 10.08 -1.45
C GLN A 474 42.58 10.80 -1.77
N HIS A 475 42.08 10.63 -2.99
CA HIS A 475 40.86 11.28 -3.47
C HIS A 475 39.61 10.71 -2.78
N PHE A 476 39.08 11.41 -1.77
CA PHE A 476 37.75 11.14 -1.23
C PHE A 476 36.74 12.15 -1.77
N LYS A 477 35.58 11.69 -2.26
CA LYS A 477 34.51 12.59 -2.70
C LYS A 477 33.88 13.27 -1.49
N CYS A 478 33.68 14.58 -1.54
CA CYS A 478 32.78 15.28 -0.62
C CYS A 478 31.33 15.13 -1.10
N CYS A 479 30.39 15.05 -0.16
CA CYS A 479 28.95 15.01 -0.43
C CYS A 479 28.23 16.04 0.43
N TYR A 480 27.30 16.76 -0.17
CA TYR A 480 26.47 17.78 0.47
C TYR A 480 25.05 17.22 0.61
N PHE A 481 24.43 17.40 1.76
CA PHE A 481 23.06 16.98 2.04
C PHE A 481 22.22 18.20 2.33
N PHE A 482 21.17 18.39 1.54
CA PHE A 482 20.22 19.48 1.67
C PHE A 482 18.86 18.94 2.10
N ASP A 483 18.09 19.77 2.80
CA ASP A 483 16.67 19.52 2.99
C ASP A 483 15.88 19.81 1.70
N GLU A 484 14.59 19.53 1.75
CA GLU A 484 13.63 19.76 0.68
C GLU A 484 13.54 21.24 0.23
N ALA A 485 13.80 22.19 1.13
CA ALA A 485 13.80 23.62 0.84
C ALA A 485 15.15 24.13 0.33
N GLY A 486 16.16 23.27 0.21
CA GLY A 486 17.51 23.60 -0.23
C GLY A 486 18.44 24.12 0.86
N ASN A 487 18.05 24.03 2.14
CA ASN A 487 18.91 24.41 3.26
C ASN A 487 20.01 23.36 3.45
N ASP A 488 21.24 23.82 3.73
CA ASP A 488 22.39 22.95 3.99
C ASP A 488 22.25 22.27 5.36
N ILE A 489 22.06 20.94 5.37
CA ILE A 489 21.99 20.14 6.59
C ILE A 489 23.42 19.81 7.04
N ILE A 490 24.18 19.15 6.17
CA ILE A 490 25.51 18.65 6.49
C ILE A 490 26.34 18.33 5.25
N ARG A 491 27.65 18.53 5.36
CA ARG A 491 28.65 18.13 4.37
C ARG A 491 29.51 17.00 4.91
N LEU A 492 29.58 15.89 4.21
CA LEU A 492 30.34 14.70 4.58
C LEU A 492 31.60 14.55 3.75
N HIS A 493 32.74 14.31 4.41
CA HIS A 493 33.98 13.89 3.77
C HIS A 493 34.66 12.74 4.53
N MET A 494 35.43 11.91 3.82
CA MET A 494 36.30 10.93 4.47
C MET A 494 37.68 11.50 4.77
N ARG A 495 38.26 11.06 5.88
CA ARG A 495 39.63 11.33 6.32
C ARG A 495 40.29 10.01 6.70
N GLU A 496 41.59 9.86 6.40
CA GLU A 496 42.41 8.79 6.97
C GLU A 496 43.14 9.31 8.22
N ALA A 497 43.11 8.53 9.29
CA ALA A 497 43.71 8.83 10.59
C ALA A 497 44.45 7.60 11.13
N GLY A 498 45.70 7.77 11.55
CA GLY A 498 46.53 6.71 12.14
C GLY A 498 48.01 6.83 11.79
N ASP A 499 48.87 6.29 12.67
CA ASP A 499 50.29 6.10 12.39
C ASP A 499 50.54 4.83 11.54
N ASN A 500 51.76 4.71 11.01
CA ASN A 500 52.23 3.79 9.96
C ASN A 500 51.87 2.28 10.03
N TYR A 501 51.19 1.81 11.09
CA TYR A 501 50.83 0.40 11.28
C TYR A 501 49.32 0.11 11.26
N GLN A 502 48.43 1.11 11.39
CA GLN A 502 46.96 0.93 11.29
C GLN A 502 46.27 2.22 10.82
N SER A 503 45.92 2.28 9.53
CA SER A 503 45.07 3.36 9.01
C SER A 503 43.59 3.10 9.31
N ARG A 504 42.95 4.05 10.00
CA ARG A 504 41.49 4.09 10.17
C ARG A 504 40.91 5.17 9.25
N LYS A 505 39.70 4.94 8.74
CA LYS A 505 38.93 5.94 8.00
C LYS A 505 37.88 6.54 8.92
N GLN A 506 37.73 7.85 8.87
CA GLN A 506 36.72 8.60 9.60
C GLN A 506 35.79 9.31 8.62
N VAL A 507 34.49 9.30 8.89
CA VAL A 507 33.51 10.18 8.24
C VAL A 507 33.40 11.43 9.08
N ILE A 508 33.77 12.56 8.51
CA ILE A 508 33.69 13.87 9.14
C ILE A 508 32.47 14.60 8.60
N GLY A 509 31.62 15.08 9.51
CA GLY A 509 30.50 15.96 9.23
C GLY A 509 30.84 17.42 9.52
N LEU A 510 30.47 18.30 8.60
CA LEU A 510 30.53 19.76 8.75
C LEU A 510 29.10 20.30 8.70
N THR A 511 28.65 20.90 9.80
CA THR A 511 27.32 21.54 9.90
C THR A 511 27.32 22.92 9.24
N SER A 512 26.12 23.48 9.01
CA SER A 512 25.95 24.83 8.44
C SER A 512 26.48 25.96 9.34
N CYS A 513 26.54 25.75 10.66
CA CYS A 513 27.23 26.64 11.63
C CYS A 513 28.78 26.51 11.61
N GLY A 514 29.34 25.58 10.83
CA GLY A 514 30.78 25.38 10.68
C GLY A 514 31.41 24.45 11.73
N GLU A 515 30.60 23.81 12.57
CA GLU A 515 31.07 22.84 13.55
C GLU A 515 31.49 21.53 12.86
N THR A 516 32.53 20.89 13.39
CA THR A 516 33.15 19.70 12.78
C THR A 516 33.03 18.51 13.73
N HIS A 517 32.35 17.45 13.28
CA HIS A 517 32.07 16.27 14.09
C HIS A 517 32.63 15.02 13.42
N VAL A 518 33.25 14.12 14.19
CA VAL A 518 33.58 12.78 13.71
C VAL A 518 32.33 11.92 13.86
N LEU A 519 31.66 11.60 12.76
CA LEU A 519 30.36 10.93 12.76
C LEU A 519 30.47 9.40 12.66
N ALA A 520 31.49 8.89 11.97
CA ALA A 520 31.74 7.46 11.90
C ALA A 520 33.23 7.11 11.82
N GLU A 521 33.61 5.94 12.30
CA GLU A 521 34.97 5.39 12.20
C GLU A 521 34.95 3.96 11.64
N SER A 522 35.88 3.64 10.75
CA SER A 522 36.02 2.28 10.21
C SER A 522 36.58 1.31 11.26
N ALA A 523 35.89 0.21 11.50
CA ALA A 523 36.32 -0.86 12.40
C ALA A 523 36.11 -2.23 11.74
N GLY A 524 37.19 -2.97 11.52
CA GLY A 524 37.14 -4.29 10.87
C GLY A 524 36.55 -4.22 9.45
N LYS A 525 35.43 -4.92 9.21
CA LYS A 525 34.68 -4.93 7.94
C LYS A 525 33.50 -3.93 7.92
N GLY A 526 33.48 -2.94 8.80
CA GLY A 526 32.35 -2.01 8.92
C GLY A 526 32.72 -0.62 9.43
N TRP A 527 31.69 0.17 9.73
CA TRP A 527 31.81 1.51 10.28
C TRP A 527 30.99 1.62 11.56
N PHE A 528 31.62 2.06 12.65
CA PHE A 528 30.92 2.45 13.87
C PHE A 528 30.47 3.90 13.78
N LEU A 529 29.23 4.20 14.19
CA LEU A 529 28.66 5.54 14.14
C LEU A 529 28.79 6.21 15.51
N ASN A 530 29.71 7.16 15.63
CA ASN A 530 30.09 7.80 16.89
C ASN A 530 28.88 8.42 17.62
N ASN A 531 28.91 8.36 18.95
CA ASN A 531 27.84 8.82 19.85
C ASN A 531 26.46 8.20 19.55
N SER A 532 26.44 7.00 18.97
CA SER A 532 25.22 6.21 18.76
C SER A 532 25.48 4.72 18.94
N ARG A 533 24.42 3.91 18.89
CA ARG A 533 24.52 2.45 18.89
C ARG A 533 24.64 1.85 17.48
N TRP A 534 24.67 2.66 16.43
CA TRP A 534 24.63 2.17 15.05
C TRP A 534 26.00 1.71 14.55
N TRP A 535 26.01 0.57 13.88
CA TRP A 535 27.15 -0.03 13.18
C TRP A 535 26.73 -0.42 11.76
N PHE A 536 27.50 0.01 10.77
CA PHE A 536 27.32 -0.37 9.36
C PHE A 536 28.23 -1.55 9.02
N HIS A 537 27.67 -2.74 8.88
CA HIS A 537 28.34 -3.92 8.35
C HIS A 537 28.26 -3.91 6.83
N VAL A 538 29.40 -4.02 6.14
CA VAL A 538 29.40 -4.31 4.70
C VAL A 538 29.26 -5.82 4.54
N HIS A 539 28.07 -6.27 4.14
CA HIS A 539 27.83 -7.66 3.81
C HIS A 539 28.20 -7.91 2.35
N GLN A 540 29.17 -8.80 2.16
CA GLN A 540 29.39 -9.46 0.89
C GLN A 540 28.56 -10.75 0.94
N ASN A 541 27.61 -10.92 0.02
CA ASN A 541 26.82 -12.14 -0.22
C ASN A 541 25.67 -12.41 0.79
N LEU A 542 24.74 -11.46 0.98
CA LEU A 542 23.45 -11.73 1.65
C LEU A 542 22.31 -12.12 0.68
N TYR A 543 22.51 -11.89 -0.62
CA TYR A 543 21.60 -12.29 -1.69
C TYR A 543 22.45 -12.58 -2.94
N GLU A 544 21.90 -13.27 -3.93
CA GLU A 544 22.54 -13.43 -5.23
C GLU A 544 22.73 -12.03 -5.86
N ASP A 545 24.00 -11.68 -6.12
CA ASP A 545 24.51 -10.43 -6.70
C ASP A 545 24.05 -9.08 -6.09
N ASP A 546 24.51 -8.73 -4.88
CA ASP A 546 25.25 -7.45 -4.66
C ASP A 546 25.85 -7.27 -3.23
N HIS A 547 26.62 -6.19 -3.03
CA HIS A 547 27.09 -5.72 -1.72
C HIS A 547 25.99 -5.01 -0.90
N ALA A 548 25.33 -5.73 0.02
CA ALA A 548 24.37 -5.14 0.95
C ALA A 548 25.05 -4.48 2.16
N PHE A 549 24.54 -3.32 2.60
CA PHE A 549 24.91 -2.73 3.88
C PHE A 549 23.86 -3.10 4.94
N GLY A 550 24.30 -3.75 6.01
CA GLY A 550 23.49 -4.00 7.21
C GLY A 550 23.80 -2.93 8.26
N ILE A 551 22.84 -2.05 8.55
CA ILE A 551 22.92 -1.10 9.66
C ILE A 551 22.33 -1.77 10.91
N LYS A 552 23.18 -2.15 11.86
CA LYS A 552 22.80 -2.76 13.13
C LYS A 552 22.99 -1.77 14.26
N GLY A 553 21.91 -1.41 14.96
CA GLY A 553 21.96 -0.62 16.19
C GLY A 553 20.84 -1.03 17.14
N ASN A 554 20.09 -0.07 17.69
CA ASN A 554 18.81 -0.37 18.36
C ASN A 554 17.79 -1.03 17.41
N ARG A 555 17.99 -0.87 16.09
CA ARG A 555 17.17 -1.41 15.01
C ARG A 555 18.07 -2.17 14.05
N LYS A 556 17.50 -3.13 13.31
CA LYS A 556 18.19 -3.90 12.28
C LYS A 556 17.70 -3.42 10.93
N VAL A 557 18.49 -2.66 10.19
CA VAL A 557 18.14 -2.15 8.86
C VAL A 557 19.09 -2.76 7.83
N VAL A 558 18.57 -3.25 6.70
CA VAL A 558 19.38 -3.82 5.60
C VAL A 558 19.03 -3.11 4.30
N THR A 559 20.02 -2.83 3.46
CA THR A 559 19.82 -2.19 2.16
C THR A 559 19.73 -3.20 1.02
N PHE A 560 18.72 -3.06 0.15
CA PHE A 560 18.48 -3.90 -1.02
C PHE A 560 18.55 -3.06 -2.28
N ARG A 561 19.09 -3.62 -3.37
CA ARG A 561 19.07 -2.99 -4.69
C ARG A 561 17.65 -3.01 -5.29
N GLY A 562 17.30 -1.95 -6.00
CA GLY A 562 15.95 -1.70 -6.48
C GLY A 562 14.98 -1.19 -5.42
N ARG A 563 13.78 -0.87 -5.88
CA ARG A 563 12.59 -0.61 -5.05
C ARG A 563 12.03 -1.92 -4.50
N LYS A 564 11.79 -1.97 -3.19
CA LYS A 564 11.27 -3.13 -2.45
C LYS A 564 10.11 -2.73 -1.54
N LEU A 565 9.26 -3.70 -1.19
CA LEU A 565 8.12 -3.54 -0.29
C LEU A 565 7.22 -2.37 -0.75
N GLY A 566 6.90 -1.41 0.12
CA GLY A 566 6.01 -0.27 -0.18
C GLY A 566 6.51 0.69 -1.26
N TYR A 567 7.71 0.49 -1.83
CA TYR A 567 8.21 1.24 -2.97
C TYR A 567 8.12 0.49 -4.31
N GLU A 568 7.73 -0.80 -4.32
CA GLU A 568 7.58 -1.61 -5.54
C GLU A 568 6.57 -0.98 -6.53
N ILE A 569 6.89 -1.02 -7.82
CA ILE A 569 5.98 -0.57 -8.88
C ILE A 569 5.29 -1.78 -9.49
N ASN A 570 3.96 -1.81 -9.40
CA ASN A 570 3.13 -2.88 -9.96
C ASN A 570 3.09 -2.93 -11.50
N SER A 571 3.50 -1.86 -12.20
CA SER A 571 3.54 -1.81 -13.66
C SER A 571 4.82 -2.43 -14.25
N SER A 572 4.68 -3.58 -14.90
CA SER A 572 5.76 -4.31 -15.62
C SER A 572 6.50 -3.49 -16.69
N LYS A 573 5.92 -2.39 -17.19
CA LYS A 573 6.55 -1.50 -18.19
C LYS A 573 7.70 -0.64 -17.63
N ASN A 574 7.80 -0.44 -16.31
CA ASN A 574 8.67 0.57 -15.69
C ASN A 574 9.91 0.01 -14.96
N GLN A 575 10.18 -1.30 -15.02
CA GLN A 575 11.33 -1.93 -14.34
C GLN A 575 12.72 -1.52 -14.88
N LYS A 576 12.80 -0.69 -15.93
CA LYS A 576 14.06 -0.36 -16.65
C LYS A 576 15.08 0.48 -15.86
N ASN A 577 14.73 1.02 -14.68
CA ASN A 577 15.59 1.94 -13.92
C ASN A 577 15.94 1.44 -12.49
N GLU A 578 15.64 0.19 -12.12
CA GLU A 578 15.85 -0.31 -10.75
C GLU A 578 17.31 -0.29 -10.27
N GLU A 579 18.27 -0.26 -11.19
CA GLU A 579 19.70 -0.24 -10.85
C GLU A 579 20.17 1.00 -10.07
N HIS A 580 19.43 2.11 -10.15
CA HIS A 580 19.77 3.36 -9.45
C HIS A 580 19.14 3.48 -8.07
N PHE A 581 18.21 2.58 -7.73
CA PHE A 581 17.47 2.61 -6.48
C PHE A 581 18.09 1.67 -5.45
N VAL A 582 18.07 2.09 -4.18
CA VAL A 582 18.37 1.25 -3.03
C VAL A 582 17.30 1.48 -1.96
N THR A 583 16.62 0.41 -1.56
CA THR A 583 15.64 0.43 -0.47
C THR A 583 16.30 0.00 0.83
N ALA A 584 16.20 0.83 1.88
CA ALA A 584 16.56 0.42 3.23
C ALA A 584 15.33 -0.16 3.93
N VAL A 585 15.46 -1.35 4.52
CA VAL A 585 14.37 -2.10 5.14
C VAL A 585 14.74 -2.48 6.57
N GLU A 586 13.90 -2.09 7.52
CA GLU A 586 13.98 -2.52 8.90
C GLU A 586 13.40 -3.93 9.08
N PHE A 587 14.07 -4.75 9.87
CA PHE A 587 13.55 -6.01 10.40
C PHE A 587 13.48 -5.93 11.93
N SER A 588 12.36 -6.36 12.49
CA SER A 588 12.13 -6.43 13.94
C SER A 588 11.20 -7.61 14.26
N THR A 589 10.92 -7.85 15.54
CA THR A 589 9.83 -8.75 15.95
C THR A 589 8.47 -8.32 15.37
N ASP A 590 8.27 -7.01 15.23
CA ASP A 590 7.03 -6.43 14.76
C ASP A 590 6.94 -6.41 13.22
N HIS A 591 8.08 -6.55 12.54
CA HIS A 591 8.26 -6.51 11.09
C HIS A 591 9.22 -7.63 10.60
N PRO A 592 8.88 -8.92 10.79
CA PRO A 592 9.79 -10.03 10.48
C PRO A 592 10.06 -10.20 8.97
N TYR A 593 9.14 -9.74 8.11
CA TYR A 593 9.27 -9.76 6.64
C TYR A 593 9.76 -8.44 6.04
N GLY A 594 10.16 -7.50 6.92
CA GLY A 594 10.70 -6.19 6.55
C GLY A 594 9.65 -5.07 6.49
N LYS A 595 10.03 -3.89 6.98
CA LYS A 595 9.37 -2.59 6.78
C LYS A 595 10.31 -1.69 5.99
N ALA A 596 9.91 -1.20 4.81
CA ALA A 596 10.72 -0.24 4.08
C ALA A 596 10.78 1.10 4.85
N VAL A 597 12.00 1.52 5.21
CA VAL A 597 12.25 2.70 6.04
C VAL A 597 12.98 3.82 5.31
N ALA A 598 13.58 3.56 4.14
CA ALA A 598 14.05 4.62 3.23
C ALA A 598 14.16 4.11 1.78
N LEU A 599 14.17 5.04 0.82
CA LEU A 599 14.50 4.82 -0.58
C LEU A 599 15.54 5.86 -1.02
N ILE A 600 16.66 5.39 -1.58
CA ILE A 600 17.72 6.22 -2.14
C ILE A 600 17.69 6.09 -3.66
N ASN A 601 17.71 7.20 -4.38
CA ASN A 601 17.88 7.25 -5.83
C ASN A 601 19.22 7.91 -6.16
N PHE A 602 20.22 7.11 -6.54
CA PHE A 602 21.56 7.62 -6.84
C PHE A 602 21.67 8.38 -8.17
N LYS A 603 20.68 8.29 -9.07
CA LYS A 603 20.64 9.04 -10.35
C LYS A 603 20.19 10.49 -10.12
N SER A 604 19.20 10.70 -9.25
CA SER A 604 18.68 12.04 -8.91
C SER A 604 19.31 12.65 -7.65
N GLY A 605 19.95 11.84 -6.80
CA GLY A 605 20.43 12.26 -5.48
C GLY A 605 19.35 12.32 -4.40
N ILE A 606 18.09 12.00 -4.72
CA ILE A 606 16.97 12.05 -3.77
C ILE A 606 17.06 10.88 -2.78
N ILE A 607 16.88 11.19 -1.50
CA ILE A 607 16.76 10.23 -0.39
C ILE A 607 15.43 10.52 0.30
N GLN A 608 14.51 9.57 0.22
CA GLN A 608 13.26 9.56 0.97
C GLN A 608 13.43 8.68 2.19
N ILE A 609 13.21 9.21 3.39
CA ILE A 609 13.29 8.48 4.66
C ILE A 609 11.91 8.46 5.27
N SER A 610 11.46 7.29 5.73
CA SER A 610 10.21 7.15 6.46
C SER A 610 10.15 8.06 7.68
N GLU A 611 8.94 8.23 8.20
CA GLU A 611 8.49 9.12 9.26
C GLU A 611 9.29 9.21 10.59
N GLU A 612 10.41 8.52 10.74
CA GLU A 612 11.13 8.38 12.01
C GLU A 612 12.46 9.16 12.01
N GLU A 613 12.49 10.29 12.70
CA GLU A 613 13.63 11.22 12.79
C GLU A 613 14.96 10.54 13.14
N SER A 614 14.92 9.53 14.02
CA SER A 614 16.08 8.74 14.44
C SER A 614 16.84 8.03 13.30
N LEU A 615 16.24 7.91 12.12
CA LEU A 615 16.86 7.34 10.93
C LEU A 615 17.53 8.37 10.02
N VAL A 616 17.28 9.67 10.20
CA VAL A 616 17.77 10.73 9.30
C VAL A 616 19.31 10.71 9.20
N LEU A 617 20.01 10.83 10.33
CA LEU A 617 21.47 10.81 10.36
C LEU A 617 22.07 9.44 9.93
N PRO A 618 21.59 8.28 10.42
CA PRO A 618 22.03 6.97 9.92
C PRO A 618 21.89 6.82 8.40
N MET A 619 20.78 7.28 7.80
CA MET A 619 20.55 7.15 6.37
C MET A 619 21.37 8.13 5.53
N ILE A 620 21.61 9.36 6.01
CA ILE A 620 22.57 10.31 5.40
C ILE A 620 23.95 9.64 5.29
N ILE A 621 24.42 9.03 6.38
CA ILE A 621 25.75 8.40 6.42
C ILE A 621 25.76 7.08 5.62
N CYS A 622 24.66 6.32 5.62
CA CYS A 622 24.48 5.15 4.74
C CYS A 622 24.64 5.53 3.26
N SER A 623 23.89 6.54 2.81
CA SER A 623 23.87 7.03 1.44
C SER A 623 25.26 7.53 1.03
N PHE A 624 25.95 8.24 1.93
CA PHE A 624 27.34 8.63 1.74
C PHE A 624 28.25 7.42 1.55
N LEU A 625 28.25 6.44 2.47
CA LEU A 625 29.12 5.26 2.36
C LEU A 625 28.85 4.44 1.09
N LEU A 626 27.58 4.21 0.74
CA LEU A 626 27.17 3.56 -0.51
C LEU A 626 27.71 4.29 -1.75
N SER A 627 27.63 5.62 -1.77
CA SER A 627 28.11 6.47 -2.89
C SER A 627 29.62 6.42 -3.14
N GLN A 628 30.38 5.96 -2.16
CA GLN A 628 31.84 5.83 -2.21
C GLN A 628 32.23 4.42 -2.71
N SER A 629 31.53 3.37 -2.23
CA SER A 629 31.68 2.00 -2.72
C SER A 629 31.28 1.84 -4.18
N SER A 630 30.24 2.55 -4.64
CA SER A 630 29.78 2.50 -6.04
C SER A 630 30.80 3.00 -7.07
N SER A 631 31.87 3.68 -6.64
CA SER A 631 32.99 4.09 -7.51
C SER A 631 33.77 2.90 -8.13
N ASN A 632 33.59 1.69 -7.60
CA ASN A 632 34.07 0.45 -8.23
C ASN A 632 33.00 -0.25 -9.10
N CYS A 633 31.71 -0.08 -8.79
CA CYS A 633 30.61 -0.74 -9.52
C CYS A 633 30.54 -0.27 -11.00
N VAL A 634 30.64 1.05 -11.24
CA VAL A 634 30.65 1.65 -12.60
C VAL A 634 31.85 1.20 -13.47
N LYS A 635 32.89 0.61 -12.87
CA LYS A 635 34.04 0.04 -13.61
C LYS A 635 33.80 -1.41 -14.06
N SER A 636 32.92 -2.16 -13.39
CA SER A 636 32.61 -3.55 -13.76
C SER A 636 31.84 -3.60 -15.08
N CYS A 637 30.77 -2.81 -15.21
CA CYS A 637 29.92 -2.75 -16.40
C CYS A 637 30.66 -2.31 -17.68
N LYS A 638 31.82 -1.64 -17.56
CA LYS A 638 32.68 -1.26 -18.72
C LYS A 638 33.72 -2.32 -19.12
N ASN A 639 33.86 -3.38 -18.34
CA ASN A 639 34.80 -4.46 -18.63
C ASN A 639 34.12 -5.66 -19.32
N GLU A 640 32.82 -5.88 -19.11
CA GLU A 640 32.07 -6.95 -19.81
C GLU A 640 31.81 -6.61 -21.29
N GLU A 641 31.57 -5.34 -21.64
CA GLU A 641 31.57 -4.89 -23.05
C GLU A 641 32.94 -5.03 -23.75
N LYS A 642 34.03 -5.22 -22.99
CA LYS A 642 35.39 -5.41 -23.52
C LYS A 642 35.86 -6.86 -23.56
N SER A 643 35.23 -7.77 -22.82
CA SER A 643 35.44 -9.22 -22.97
C SER A 643 34.57 -9.81 -24.08
N ALA A 644 33.38 -9.24 -24.37
CA ALA A 644 32.52 -9.67 -25.47
C ALA A 644 33.07 -9.35 -26.87
N ASN A 645 33.89 -8.29 -27.02
CA ASN A 645 34.40 -7.81 -28.32
C ASN A 645 35.75 -8.41 -28.75
N ARG A 646 36.00 -9.69 -28.43
CA ARG A 646 37.14 -10.47 -28.97
C ARG A 646 36.72 -11.76 -29.66
N LEU A 647 35.58 -11.78 -30.37
CA LEU A 647 35.28 -12.84 -31.34
C LEU A 647 34.34 -12.43 -32.48
N SER A 648 34.69 -11.39 -33.27
CA SER A 648 34.04 -11.12 -34.56
C SER A 648 34.85 -10.17 -35.45
N THR A 649 35.83 -10.72 -36.18
CA THR A 649 36.46 -10.04 -37.32
C THR A 649 35.82 -10.49 -38.64
N ALA A 650 34.93 -9.69 -39.23
CA ALA A 650 34.70 -9.60 -40.68
C ALA A 650 33.64 -8.54 -41.05
N ALA A 651 33.78 -7.99 -42.27
CA ALA A 651 32.84 -7.14 -43.02
C ALA A 651 32.78 -5.63 -42.67
N GLU A 652 32.83 -4.84 -43.76
CA GLU A 652 32.97 -3.38 -43.82
C GLU A 652 31.60 -2.67 -43.93
N GLY A 653 31.54 -1.34 -43.72
CA GLY A 653 30.51 -0.52 -44.40
C GLY A 653 29.97 0.76 -43.71
N ALA A 654 30.51 1.91 -44.13
CA ALA A 654 29.81 3.21 -44.31
C ALA A 654 29.06 3.93 -43.13
N LEU A 655 29.76 4.92 -42.54
CA LEU A 655 29.46 6.37 -42.51
C LEU A 655 28.05 6.96 -42.16
N CYS A 656 28.11 8.00 -41.30
CA CYS A 656 27.18 9.15 -41.12
C CYS A 656 25.88 8.88 -40.30
N GLY A 657 25.44 9.75 -39.38
CA GLY A 657 26.04 10.96 -38.80
C GLY A 657 25.07 11.75 -37.91
N VAL A 658 25.61 12.64 -37.06
CA VAL A 658 24.92 13.70 -36.28
C VAL A 658 23.84 13.25 -35.27
N CYS A 659 24.20 13.27 -33.98
CA CYS A 659 23.23 13.39 -32.88
C CYS A 659 23.28 14.83 -32.32
N VAL A 660 22.12 15.44 -32.10
CA VAL A 660 21.97 16.78 -31.50
C VAL A 660 21.69 16.62 -30.00
N ASP A 661 22.24 17.52 -29.18
CA ASP A 661 21.98 17.56 -27.74
C ASP A 661 20.50 17.83 -27.42
N GLU A 662 19.89 17.00 -26.59
CA GLU A 662 18.69 17.38 -25.81
C GLU A 662 19.01 17.46 -24.32
N LYS A 663 18.57 18.55 -23.70
CA LYS A 663 18.88 18.90 -22.30
C LYS A 663 17.87 18.26 -21.35
N GLY A 664 18.34 17.98 -20.13
CA GLY A 664 17.57 17.25 -19.12
C GLY A 664 16.26 17.93 -18.71
N GLY A 665 15.23 17.08 -18.53
CA GLY A 665 14.08 17.35 -17.67
C GLY A 665 14.21 16.53 -16.38
N GLY A 666 13.88 17.14 -15.23
CA GLY A 666 13.91 16.45 -13.94
C GLY A 666 12.71 15.52 -13.76
N GLU A 667 12.95 14.25 -13.43
CA GLU A 667 11.90 13.30 -13.04
C GLU A 667 11.37 13.66 -11.64
N ALA A 668 10.17 14.25 -11.58
CA ALA A 668 9.43 14.38 -10.32
C ALA A 668 9.00 12.99 -9.84
N ILE A 669 9.29 12.64 -8.59
CA ILE A 669 8.81 11.38 -7.98
C ILE A 669 7.35 11.58 -7.55
N THR A 670 6.44 11.60 -8.52
CA THR A 670 5.02 11.41 -8.22
C THR A 670 4.80 9.95 -7.85
N VAL A 671 4.39 9.68 -6.60
CA VAL A 671 3.74 8.42 -6.23
C VAL A 671 2.32 8.45 -6.81
N GLY A 672 2.24 8.37 -8.13
CA GLY A 672 0.99 8.31 -8.86
C GLY A 672 0.42 6.92 -8.77
N ILE A 673 -0.71 6.78 -8.06
CA ILE A 673 -1.65 5.67 -8.29
C ILE A 673 -2.31 5.94 -9.65
N LYS A 674 -1.55 5.70 -10.72
CA LYS A 674 -2.03 5.73 -12.11
C LYS A 674 -2.48 4.32 -12.50
N ASP A 675 -3.66 3.94 -12.02
CA ASP A 675 -4.45 2.85 -12.60
C ASP A 675 -5.78 3.40 -13.14
N PHE A 676 -5.66 4.33 -14.09
CA PHE A 676 -6.68 4.56 -15.12
C PHE A 676 -5.99 4.54 -16.50
N PRO A 677 -6.54 3.81 -17.48
CA PRO A 677 -5.82 3.50 -18.71
C PRO A 677 -5.77 4.70 -19.66
N ASP A 678 -4.60 5.34 -19.75
CA ASP A 678 -4.27 6.28 -20.82
C ASP A 678 -4.15 5.52 -22.16
N HIS A 679 -5.13 5.68 -23.05
CA HIS A 679 -5.02 5.31 -24.47
C HIS A 679 -4.85 6.58 -25.31
N GLU A 680 -3.63 6.82 -25.78
CA GLU A 680 -3.39 7.70 -26.93
C GLU A 680 -3.47 6.88 -28.21
N ASP A 681 -4.35 7.28 -29.13
CA ASP A 681 -4.40 6.77 -30.50
C ASP A 681 -4.92 7.89 -31.41
N LEU A 682 -4.09 8.39 -32.34
CA LEU A 682 -4.55 9.39 -33.34
C LEU A 682 -3.68 9.48 -34.61
N VAL A 683 -3.91 8.52 -35.50
CA VAL A 683 -4.29 8.70 -36.91
C VAL A 683 -3.81 9.99 -37.64
N LYS A 684 -2.96 9.80 -38.66
CA LYS A 684 -2.96 10.49 -39.97
C LYS A 684 -2.32 9.57 -41.03
N SER A 685 -2.63 9.58 -42.33
CA SER A 685 -3.82 10.01 -43.09
C SER A 685 -3.67 9.54 -44.56
N SER A 686 -4.77 9.13 -45.19
CA SER A 686 -5.00 8.95 -46.65
C SER A 686 -3.93 9.37 -47.69
N HIS A 687 -3.52 8.45 -48.59
CA HIS A 687 -3.96 8.41 -50.02
C HIS A 687 -3.14 7.45 -50.93
N CYS A 688 -3.69 7.19 -52.13
CA CYS A 688 -3.07 6.64 -53.36
C CYS A 688 -2.86 5.12 -53.53
N ALA A 689 -3.81 4.53 -54.27
CA ALA A 689 -3.66 3.62 -55.43
C ALA A 689 -2.34 2.85 -55.69
N GLY A 690 -2.48 1.55 -55.98
CA GLY A 690 -1.45 0.76 -56.67
C GLY A 690 -1.76 -0.75 -56.71
N CYS A 691 -2.04 -1.30 -57.89
CA CYS A 691 -2.16 -2.76 -58.10
C CYS A 691 -0.79 -3.39 -58.39
N SER A 692 -0.44 -4.53 -57.78
CA SER A 692 0.35 -5.59 -58.46
C SER A 692 0.47 -6.89 -57.65
N ALA A 693 0.42 -8.00 -58.39
CA ALA A 693 0.54 -9.41 -58.02
C ALA A 693 1.83 -9.86 -57.28
N GLY A 694 1.87 -11.11 -56.78
CA GLY A 694 3.15 -11.78 -56.48
C GLY A 694 3.15 -13.06 -55.62
N CYS A 695 2.71 -14.19 -56.19
CA CYS A 695 2.97 -15.62 -55.88
C CYS A 695 3.99 -16.07 -54.78
N GLY A 696 3.70 -17.20 -54.11
CA GLY A 696 4.75 -17.99 -53.40
C GLY A 696 4.30 -19.16 -52.49
N ALA A 697 3.98 -20.33 -53.07
CA ALA A 697 4.16 -21.74 -52.60
C ALA A 697 4.17 -22.10 -51.07
N SER A 698 3.29 -23.01 -50.59
CA SER A 698 3.44 -24.49 -50.49
C SER A 698 4.51 -24.95 -49.47
N CYS A 699 4.33 -25.92 -48.55
CA CYS A 699 3.42 -27.09 -48.41
C CYS A 699 2.91 -27.21 -46.93
N GLY A 700 2.14 -28.21 -46.43
CA GLY A 700 1.43 -29.36 -47.02
C GLY A 700 1.37 -30.58 -46.06
N GLY A 701 0.19 -31.20 -45.84
CA GLY A 701 -0.06 -32.35 -44.94
C GLY A 701 -0.97 -31.98 -43.74
N SER A 702 -2.28 -32.31 -43.63
CA SER A 702 -3.04 -33.58 -43.80
C SER A 702 -2.83 -34.54 -42.59
N CYS A 703 -3.83 -35.15 -41.94
CA CYS A 703 -5.30 -35.16 -42.11
C CYS A 703 -6.02 -35.85 -40.91
N GLY A 704 -7.34 -35.62 -40.76
CA GLY A 704 -8.28 -36.46 -39.98
C GLY A 704 -8.81 -35.81 -38.68
N GLY A 705 -10.11 -35.74 -38.39
CA GLY A 705 -11.30 -36.08 -39.19
C GLY A 705 -12.37 -36.85 -38.42
N GLY A 706 -13.47 -36.18 -38.09
CA GLY A 706 -14.73 -36.77 -37.60
C GLY A 706 -15.07 -36.43 -36.14
N SER A 707 -16.33 -36.30 -35.71
CA SER A 707 -17.64 -35.99 -36.34
C SER A 707 -18.68 -36.17 -35.21
N CYS A 708 -19.54 -35.16 -35.04
CA CYS A 708 -20.95 -35.25 -34.62
C CYS A 708 -21.40 -36.15 -33.44
N GLY A 709 -22.02 -35.51 -32.44
CA GLY A 709 -22.81 -36.20 -31.41
C GLY A 709 -23.58 -35.21 -30.53
N GLY A 710 -24.72 -34.69 -31.01
CA GLY A 710 -25.59 -33.82 -30.22
C GLY A 710 -26.78 -34.58 -29.65
N HIS A 711 -27.17 -34.31 -28.41
CA HIS A 711 -28.47 -34.69 -27.85
C HIS A 711 -29.05 -33.56 -27.01
N CYS A 712 -30.28 -33.19 -27.32
CA CYS A 712 -31.13 -32.33 -26.50
C CYS A 712 -31.98 -33.23 -25.60
N PHE A 713 -32.23 -32.81 -24.36
CA PHE A 713 -33.45 -33.17 -23.65
C PHE A 713 -33.94 -31.96 -22.86
N GLY A 714 -35.15 -31.52 -23.19
CA GLY A 714 -36.01 -30.76 -22.27
C GLY A 714 -37.10 -31.68 -21.74
N GLY A 715 -37.70 -31.32 -20.62
CA GLY A 715 -38.81 -32.05 -20.00
C GLY A 715 -39.34 -31.29 -18.79
N ASP A 716 -40.62 -30.93 -18.83
CA ASP A 716 -41.28 -30.06 -17.86
C ASP A 716 -41.76 -30.76 -16.57
N ALA A 717 -42.11 -29.92 -15.60
CA ALA A 717 -43.18 -30.10 -14.60
C ALA A 717 -43.04 -31.19 -13.52
N MET A 718 -42.71 -30.76 -12.29
CA MET A 718 -43.72 -30.57 -11.23
C MET A 718 -43.28 -29.51 -10.22
#